data_AF-A0A094HIQ7-F1
#
_entry.id   AF-A0A094HIQ7-F1
#
_cell.length_a   1.000
_cell.length_b   1.000
_cell.length_c   1.000
_cell.angle_alpha   90.00
_cell.angle_beta   90.00
_cell.angle_gamma   90.00
#
_symmetry.space_group_name_H-M   'P 1'
#
loop_
_entity.id
_entity.type
_entity.pdbx_description
1 polymer ?
#
loop_
_entity_poly.entity_id
_entity_poly.type
_entity_poly.pdbx_seq_one_letter_code
_entity_poly.pdbx_strand_id
1 'polypeptide(L)'
;MASHFATVPALNEDVAFGIMRLARADLHPKATSLNAGLYRDEKGNPWILPVVQEAKNRLHEDSTINHEYLPIRGNSKLLEGARKLVFGATGALNPAIASIQTIAGTGANHIGARVLADILKPKNVWFPDPTWSNHLLIWEKADRNIKQRWYPYYSPTDNGFDFGGMVKRLELESNPGDVLILHACAHNPTGLDPSRDQWKWIANLCIRLNLFPLFDSAYQGFASGDLERDGWAMKHFASKEGLEMGIAQSFSKNFGLYAERVGALHLKTTSAKAAHNLVNLLEQLTRSEFTSPPAYGARIVALVLNDEDLFAKWVLDLKTMSSRIAQMRRALYNELIRLNTPGKWEHILTQIGMFSYVGITEEQAIMLREEYHIYLLNTGRVAITGLTCENVAYVASSIDAVVLHLIFGDIDSLAELLYSLEGTHAMERQDSPREIETDPKPRTSTEYQLPADSVRTNSEETAGSRSYSNFSPWRKNTILFIVSWMTLATTFSSTSLLPAIPEIALEFSTTTEAINVSNAGVIIAMGSSSLIWGPISGIIGRRNAYNAAIFVLCICSVGAAAAPDFRTFTSMRVLGGFTGTFFMIAGQTILADIFKPKVRGTAVGFFMAGSVSGPAIGPCIGGVIVTFAKWRVIYWVQVGMVGFGLALSLLFIPDIKKASENGQDEDNIVEIDNRRSLSTPEILAKFDPRGIFGLLMYPNILFADLTCGFLAFYQYALLTSVPSIINPRFHLTTPLVSGLFYLAPGAGFLFGSIVGGRLSDRTVKRYIVKRNGVRLPRDRLNSGLLTLFFVLPAATLVYGWTLQKEVGGVAVPIISAFWGGAGLMGSFNALNTYTAGTLALAYLFAEVLPSSRPEVIGGKYIIQYLFAAGSTAAIVPLISSIGVGLTFTICVVFSLLGGVLVLIVAKRSSNIQKELACP
;
A
#
# COMPACT_ATOMS: atom_id res chain seq x y z
N MET A 1 -3.81 33.73 0.02
CA MET A 1 -3.38 33.48 1.41
C MET A 1 -2.89 32.04 1.50
N ALA A 2 -1.73 31.80 2.12
CA ALA A 2 -1.29 30.44 2.41
C ALA A 2 -2.22 29.85 3.50
N SER A 3 -2.61 28.58 3.36
CA SER A 3 -3.43 27.91 4.36
C SER A 3 -2.66 27.85 5.69
N HIS A 4 -3.29 28.29 6.78
CA HIS A 4 -2.75 28.15 8.13
C HIS A 4 -2.46 26.69 8.52
N PHE A 5 -3.04 25.72 7.81
CA PHE A 5 -2.86 24.29 8.05
C PHE A 5 -1.89 23.62 7.08
N ALA A 6 -1.22 24.37 6.21
CA ALA A 6 -0.30 23.82 5.21
C ALA A 6 0.90 23.06 5.82
N THR A 7 1.23 23.30 7.09
CA THR A 7 2.33 22.67 7.83
C THR A 7 1.91 21.44 8.63
N VAL A 8 0.61 21.09 8.66
CA VAL A 8 0.14 19.90 9.39
C VAL A 8 0.72 18.65 8.70
N PRO A 9 1.54 17.83 9.39
CA PRO A 9 2.15 16.65 8.80
C PRO A 9 1.09 15.57 8.55
N ALA A 10 1.26 14.81 7.46
CA ALA A 10 0.46 13.62 7.22
C ALA A 10 0.83 12.56 8.25
N LEU A 11 -0.13 12.16 9.10
CA LEU A 11 0.05 11.12 10.10
C LEU A 11 -0.27 9.76 9.49
N ASN A 12 0.48 8.73 9.88
CA ASN A 12 0.16 7.36 9.54
C ASN A 12 -1.13 6.94 10.28
N GLU A 13 -1.94 6.12 9.62
CA GLU A 13 -3.08 5.48 10.28
C GLU A 13 -2.58 4.48 11.33
N ASP A 14 -3.32 4.33 12.43
CA ASP A 14 -3.03 3.32 13.43
C ASP A 14 -3.03 1.91 12.80
N VAL A 15 -1.96 1.16 13.07
CA VAL A 15 -1.73 -0.16 12.44
C VAL A 15 -2.87 -1.14 12.74
N ALA A 16 -3.38 -1.15 13.98
CA ALA A 16 -4.46 -2.06 14.36
C ALA A 16 -5.77 -1.66 13.66
N PHE A 17 -6.12 -0.37 13.59
CA PHE A 17 -7.31 0.08 12.86
C PHE A 17 -7.18 -0.13 11.34
N GLY A 18 -5.99 0.06 10.78
CA GLY A 18 -5.70 -0.22 9.37
C GLY A 18 -5.95 -1.69 9.02
N ILE A 19 -5.47 -2.63 9.84
CA ILE A 19 -5.70 -4.08 9.63
C ILE A 19 -7.19 -4.43 9.84
N MET A 20 -7.89 -3.83 10.80
CA MET A 20 -9.33 -4.02 10.95
C MET A 20 -10.10 -3.57 9.71
N ARG A 21 -9.71 -2.45 9.08
CA ARG A 21 -10.32 -1.99 7.83
C ARG A 21 -10.05 -2.97 6.68
N LEU A 22 -8.82 -3.48 6.57
CA LEU A 22 -8.48 -4.48 5.55
C LEU A 22 -9.32 -5.75 5.72
N ALA A 23 -9.44 -6.26 6.94
CA ALA A 23 -10.26 -7.44 7.24
C ALA A 23 -11.74 -7.24 6.88
N ARG A 24 -12.29 -6.04 7.09
CA ARG A 24 -13.68 -5.71 6.71
C ARG A 24 -13.89 -5.55 5.21
N ALA A 25 -12.86 -5.13 4.49
CA ALA A 25 -12.93 -4.94 3.04
C ALA A 25 -12.73 -6.25 2.25
N ASP A 26 -12.29 -7.30 2.92
CA ASP A 26 -12.08 -8.60 2.31
C ASP A 26 -13.41 -9.38 2.23
N LEU A 27 -13.77 -9.75 1.00
CA LEU A 27 -14.99 -10.50 0.69
C LEU A 27 -14.72 -12.02 0.57
N HIS A 28 -13.50 -12.47 0.84
CA HIS A 28 -13.17 -13.88 0.79
C HIS A 28 -13.96 -14.66 1.86
N PRO A 29 -14.60 -15.81 1.52
CA PRO A 29 -15.49 -16.52 2.44
C PRO A 29 -14.79 -17.09 3.69
N LYS A 30 -13.46 -17.26 3.64
CA LYS A 30 -12.63 -17.69 4.78
C LYS A 30 -11.91 -16.55 5.51
N ALA A 31 -12.19 -15.28 5.14
CA ALA A 31 -11.53 -14.14 5.75
C ALA A 31 -11.77 -14.13 7.26
N THR A 32 -10.69 -14.18 8.04
CA THR A 32 -10.75 -14.32 9.50
C THR A 32 -10.03 -13.14 10.16
N SER A 33 -10.72 -12.41 11.02
CA SER A 33 -10.13 -11.28 11.75
C SER A 33 -9.64 -11.70 13.13
N LEU A 34 -8.33 -11.80 13.29
CA LEU A 34 -7.63 -12.12 14.54
C LEU A 34 -6.86 -10.91 15.09
N ASN A 35 -7.22 -9.70 14.67
CA ASN A 35 -6.56 -8.47 15.09
C ASN A 35 -7.35 -7.73 16.18
N ALA A 36 -8.67 -7.64 16.03
CA ALA A 36 -9.50 -6.80 16.90
C ALA A 36 -9.61 -7.37 18.32
N GLY A 37 -9.30 -6.56 19.33
CA GLY A 37 -9.57 -6.85 20.74
C GLY A 37 -11.04 -6.69 21.10
N LEU A 38 -11.93 -7.35 20.34
CA LEU A 38 -13.37 -7.38 20.53
C LEU A 38 -13.81 -8.83 20.78
N TYR A 39 -14.65 -9.04 21.79
CA TYR A 39 -15.20 -10.35 22.05
C TYR A 39 -16.25 -10.69 21.00
N ARG A 40 -16.31 -11.99 20.64
CA ARG A 40 -17.23 -12.57 19.67
C ARG A 40 -17.81 -13.85 20.22
N ASP A 41 -19.06 -14.13 19.84
CA ASP A 41 -19.74 -15.40 20.13
C ASP A 41 -19.17 -16.57 19.30
N GLU A 42 -19.77 -17.75 19.44
CA GLU A 42 -19.38 -18.98 18.74
C GLU A 42 -19.45 -18.85 17.21
N LYS A 43 -20.27 -17.94 16.70
CA LYS A 43 -20.47 -17.68 15.26
C LYS A 43 -19.61 -16.50 14.76
N GLY A 44 -18.77 -15.93 15.61
CA GLY A 44 -17.94 -14.78 15.25
C GLY A 44 -18.68 -13.44 15.23
N ASN A 45 -19.90 -13.36 15.77
CA ASN A 45 -20.69 -12.12 15.85
C ASN A 45 -20.39 -11.33 17.13
N PRO A 46 -20.64 -10.00 17.15
CA PRO A 46 -20.60 -9.22 18.38
C PRO A 46 -21.58 -9.78 19.42
N TRP A 47 -21.08 -10.12 20.60
CA TRP A 47 -21.92 -10.59 21.70
C TRP A 47 -22.28 -9.44 22.64
N ILE A 48 -23.57 -9.15 22.74
CA ILE A 48 -24.10 -8.23 23.75
C ILE A 48 -24.36 -9.07 25.00
N LEU A 49 -23.70 -8.73 26.11
CA LEU A 49 -23.89 -9.43 27.37
C LEU A 49 -25.38 -9.41 27.76
N PRO A 50 -25.98 -10.57 28.09
CA PRO A 50 -27.35 -10.65 28.58
C PRO A 50 -27.65 -9.66 29.70
N VAL A 51 -26.75 -9.52 30.68
CA VAL A 51 -26.93 -8.57 31.79
C VAL A 51 -26.96 -7.11 31.32
N VAL A 52 -26.20 -6.78 30.27
CA VAL A 52 -26.17 -5.42 29.72
C VAL A 52 -27.45 -5.13 28.95
N GLN A 53 -27.99 -6.12 28.24
CA GLN A 53 -29.28 -5.97 27.57
C GLN A 53 -30.42 -5.81 28.58
N GLU A 54 -30.40 -6.56 29.69
CA GLU A 54 -31.36 -6.40 30.78
C GLU A 54 -31.24 -5.01 31.41
N ALA A 55 -30.03 -4.54 31.71
CA ALA A 55 -29.81 -3.19 32.25
C ALA A 55 -30.29 -2.08 31.31
N LYS A 56 -30.10 -2.24 29.99
CA LYS A 56 -30.64 -1.30 28.98
C LYS A 56 -32.16 -1.24 29.01
N ASN A 57 -32.84 -2.38 29.09
CA ASN A 57 -34.30 -2.44 29.15
C ASN A 57 -34.82 -1.75 30.43
N ARG A 58 -34.21 -2.05 31.60
CA ARG A 58 -34.58 -1.39 32.86
C ARG A 58 -34.41 0.14 32.81
N LEU A 59 -33.32 0.63 32.21
CA LEU A 59 -33.10 2.08 32.04
C LEU A 59 -34.05 2.72 31.04
N HIS A 60 -34.53 1.97 30.04
CA HIS A 60 -35.50 2.46 29.07
C HIS A 60 -36.90 2.61 29.67
N GLU A 61 -37.26 1.71 30.58
CA GLU A 61 -38.56 1.70 31.29
C GLU A 61 -38.62 2.74 32.42
N ASP A 62 -37.48 3.20 32.93
CA ASP A 62 -37.40 4.20 34.01
C ASP A 62 -37.67 5.63 33.49
N SER A 63 -38.87 6.14 33.77
CA SER A 63 -39.30 7.48 33.38
C SER A 63 -38.49 8.63 34.00
N THR A 64 -37.65 8.37 35.01
CA THR A 64 -36.78 9.39 35.63
C THR A 64 -35.50 9.62 34.85
N ILE A 65 -35.14 8.70 33.95
CA ILE A 65 -33.93 8.81 33.13
C ILE A 65 -34.11 9.90 32.06
N ASN A 66 -33.14 10.81 32.00
CA ASN A 66 -33.11 11.93 31.06
C ASN A 66 -31.72 12.08 30.40
N HIS A 67 -31.57 13.06 29.51
CA HIS A 67 -30.30 13.33 28.81
C HIS A 67 -29.56 14.57 29.35
N GLU A 68 -29.83 14.96 30.60
CA GLU A 68 -29.14 16.07 31.24
C GLU A 68 -27.66 15.78 31.49
N TYR A 69 -26.88 16.85 31.65
CA TYR A 69 -25.47 16.74 31.98
C TYR A 69 -25.25 16.03 33.31
N LEU A 70 -24.27 15.13 33.35
CA LEU A 70 -23.71 14.63 34.60
C LEU A 70 -22.86 15.72 35.27
N PRO A 71 -22.61 15.62 36.60
CA PRO A 71 -21.53 16.37 37.24
C PRO A 71 -20.22 16.19 36.46
N ILE A 72 -19.33 17.19 36.50
CA ILE A 72 -18.02 17.13 35.80
C ILE A 72 -17.23 15.89 36.24
N ARG A 73 -17.30 15.55 37.54
CA ARG A 73 -16.71 14.34 38.11
C ARG A 73 -17.26 13.04 37.53
N GLY A 74 -18.46 13.09 36.94
CA GLY A 74 -19.21 11.97 36.40
C GLY A 74 -20.28 11.43 37.34
N ASN A 75 -20.78 10.24 36.99
CA ASN A 75 -21.83 9.55 37.73
C ASN A 75 -21.27 8.99 39.05
N SER A 76 -21.84 9.43 40.17
CA SER A 76 -21.39 9.03 41.52
C SER A 76 -21.52 7.53 41.77
N LYS A 77 -22.60 6.90 41.31
CA LYS A 77 -22.85 5.45 41.45
C LYS A 77 -21.92 4.60 40.60
N LEU A 78 -21.52 5.10 39.43
CA LEU A 78 -20.45 4.48 38.66
C LEU A 78 -19.14 4.48 39.46
N LEU A 79 -18.75 5.62 40.03
CA LEU A 79 -17.49 5.74 40.77
C LEU A 79 -17.46 4.90 42.05
N GLU A 80 -18.60 4.80 42.74
CA GLU A 80 -18.78 3.92 43.90
C GLU A 80 -18.52 2.46 43.53
N GLY A 81 -19.23 1.94 42.52
CA GLY A 81 -19.08 0.57 42.03
C GLY A 81 -17.67 0.29 41.47
N ALA A 82 -17.13 1.23 40.70
CA ALA A 82 -15.78 1.16 40.13
C ALA A 82 -14.70 1.03 41.22
N ARG A 83 -14.78 1.85 42.28
CA ARG A 83 -13.86 1.78 43.43
C ARG A 83 -14.00 0.46 44.18
N LYS A 84 -15.24 0.00 44.41
CA LYS A 84 -15.51 -1.29 45.08
C LYS A 84 -14.91 -2.45 44.31
N LEU A 85 -15.00 -2.43 42.97
CA LEU A 85 -14.43 -3.46 42.10
C LEU A 85 -12.90 -3.54 42.19
N VAL A 86 -12.22 -2.40 42.25
CA VAL A 86 -10.75 -2.34 42.27
C VAL A 86 -10.18 -2.55 43.66
N PHE A 87 -10.70 -1.85 44.66
CA PHE A 87 -10.10 -1.78 46.00
C PHE A 87 -10.81 -2.66 47.04
N GLY A 88 -11.90 -3.34 46.67
CA GLY A 88 -12.78 -4.03 47.61
C GLY A 88 -13.63 -3.06 48.45
N ALA A 89 -14.54 -3.61 49.25
CA ALA A 89 -15.50 -2.80 50.03
C ALA A 89 -14.81 -1.81 50.98
N THR A 90 -13.80 -2.25 51.73
CA THR A 90 -13.08 -1.39 52.68
C THR A 90 -12.22 -0.35 51.96
N GLY A 91 -11.47 -0.75 50.93
CA GLY A 91 -10.61 0.15 50.19
C GLY A 91 -11.38 1.20 49.40
N ALA A 92 -12.61 0.89 48.97
CA ALA A 92 -13.48 1.85 48.30
C ALA A 92 -13.87 3.06 49.17
N LEU A 93 -13.86 2.91 50.50
CA LEU A 93 -14.16 3.98 51.44
C LEU A 93 -12.95 4.88 51.77
N ASN A 94 -11.76 4.57 51.24
CA ASN A 94 -10.54 5.32 51.56
C ASN A 94 -10.62 6.77 51.02
N PRO A 95 -10.64 7.79 51.90
CA PRO A 95 -10.77 9.19 51.48
C PRO A 95 -9.51 9.73 50.78
N ALA A 96 -8.38 9.03 50.87
CA ALA A 96 -7.13 9.40 50.20
C ALA A 96 -7.07 8.95 48.72
N ILE A 97 -8.17 8.44 48.16
CA ILE A 97 -8.27 8.07 46.74
C ILE A 97 -9.12 9.12 46.01
N ALA A 98 -8.52 9.81 45.05
CA ALA A 98 -9.23 10.65 44.09
C ALA A 98 -9.82 9.77 42.98
N SER A 99 -11.04 10.07 42.52
CA SER A 99 -11.67 9.31 41.44
C SER A 99 -12.55 10.18 40.57
N ILE A 100 -12.46 9.97 39.24
CA ILE A 100 -13.23 10.68 38.22
C ILE A 100 -13.63 9.72 37.10
N GLN A 101 -14.81 9.92 36.53
CA GLN A 101 -15.27 9.16 35.36
C GLN A 101 -14.54 9.66 34.11
N THR A 102 -14.16 8.75 33.23
CA THR A 102 -13.37 9.07 32.04
C THR A 102 -13.95 8.44 30.78
N ILE A 103 -13.46 8.88 29.62
CA ILE A 103 -13.79 8.31 28.30
C ILE A 103 -13.06 6.96 28.13
N ALA A 104 -13.60 5.93 28.77
CA ALA A 104 -12.99 4.60 28.92
C ALA A 104 -11.58 4.63 29.56
N GLY A 105 -10.86 3.51 29.46
CA GLY A 105 -9.47 3.42 29.88
C GLY A 105 -8.52 4.33 29.09
N THR A 106 -8.82 4.64 27.83
CA THR A 106 -8.00 5.59 27.04
C THR A 106 -8.03 6.98 27.66
N GLY A 107 -9.22 7.48 28.02
CA GLY A 107 -9.37 8.75 28.73
C GLY A 107 -8.76 8.71 30.12
N ALA A 108 -8.84 7.57 30.83
CA ALA A 108 -8.21 7.42 32.13
C ALA A 108 -6.68 7.49 32.05
N ASN A 109 -6.07 6.81 31.09
CA ASN A 109 -4.63 6.90 30.83
C ASN A 109 -4.22 8.32 30.39
N HIS A 110 -5.02 8.99 29.56
CA HIS A 110 -4.76 10.37 29.12
C HIS A 110 -4.77 11.37 30.28
N ILE A 111 -5.85 11.41 31.06
CA ILE A 111 -5.96 12.32 32.20
C ILE A 111 -4.90 11.96 33.26
N GLY A 112 -4.63 10.67 33.48
CA GLY A 112 -3.57 10.21 34.37
C GLY A 112 -2.20 10.72 33.93
N ALA A 113 -1.82 10.51 32.67
CA ALA A 113 -0.56 10.99 32.11
C ALA A 113 -0.45 12.53 32.19
N ARG A 114 -1.54 13.25 31.89
CA ARG A 114 -1.57 14.71 31.94
C ARG A 114 -1.32 15.25 33.35
N VAL A 115 -2.04 14.73 34.35
CA VAL A 115 -1.87 15.14 35.75
C VAL A 115 -0.47 14.79 36.28
N LEU A 116 0.05 13.61 35.95
CA LEU A 116 1.39 13.21 36.38
C LEU A 116 2.48 14.05 35.70
N ALA A 117 2.31 14.43 34.44
CA ALA A 117 3.19 15.37 33.75
C ALA A 117 3.19 16.75 34.43
N ASP A 118 2.01 17.26 34.83
CA ASP A 118 1.89 18.57 35.46
C ASP A 118 2.45 18.60 36.89
N ILE A 119 2.20 17.54 37.68
CA ILE A 119 2.53 17.47 39.11
C ILE A 119 3.91 16.84 39.34
N LEU A 120 4.15 15.62 38.85
CA LEU A 120 5.38 14.88 39.14
C LEU A 120 6.53 15.31 38.23
N LYS A 121 6.24 15.76 37.01
CA LYS A 121 7.23 16.13 35.98
C LYS A 121 8.34 15.06 35.86
N PRO A 122 7.97 13.78 35.64
CA PRO A 122 8.92 12.70 35.66
C PRO A 122 9.97 12.87 34.57
N LYS A 123 11.22 12.45 34.84
CA LYS A 123 12.27 12.46 33.82
C LYS A 123 12.00 11.41 32.75
N ASN A 124 11.53 10.24 33.17
CA ASN A 124 11.15 9.16 32.28
C ASN A 124 9.77 8.56 32.64
N VAL A 125 9.10 8.06 31.60
CA VAL A 125 8.02 7.08 31.72
C VAL A 125 8.51 5.74 31.18
N TRP A 126 8.27 4.68 31.95
CA TRP A 126 8.74 3.33 31.68
C TRP A 126 7.60 2.43 31.21
N PHE A 127 7.74 1.86 30.01
CA PHE A 127 6.79 0.93 29.40
C PHE A 127 7.36 -0.49 29.35
N PRO A 128 6.51 -1.53 29.49
CA PRO A 128 6.95 -2.89 29.20
C PRO A 128 7.29 -3.03 27.72
N ASP A 129 8.31 -3.82 27.40
CA ASP A 129 8.65 -4.16 26.01
C ASP A 129 8.14 -5.57 25.65
N PRO A 130 7.09 -5.70 24.79
CA PRO A 130 6.28 -4.64 24.17
C PRO A 130 5.12 -4.15 25.07
N THR A 131 4.37 -3.13 24.65
CA THR A 131 3.18 -2.61 25.35
C THR A 131 2.01 -2.34 24.39
N TRP A 132 0.86 -1.88 24.91
CA TRP A 132 -0.23 -1.37 24.08
C TRP A 132 0.20 -0.11 23.34
N SER A 133 0.21 -0.15 22.01
CA SER A 133 0.77 0.90 21.13
C SER A 133 0.36 2.33 21.47
N ASN A 134 -0.88 2.53 21.93
CA ASN A 134 -1.41 3.86 22.22
C ASN A 134 -0.86 4.46 23.52
N HIS A 135 -0.22 3.69 24.40
CA HIS A 135 0.48 4.23 25.58
C HIS A 135 1.53 5.28 25.19
N LEU A 136 2.29 5.01 24.13
CA LEU A 136 3.34 5.90 23.64
C LEU A 136 2.76 7.24 23.16
N LEU A 137 1.65 7.18 22.41
CA LEU A 137 0.97 8.36 21.90
C LEU A 137 0.38 9.20 23.03
N ILE A 138 -0.25 8.56 24.02
CA ILE A 138 -0.83 9.24 25.18
C ILE A 138 0.23 10.05 25.92
N TRP A 139 1.38 9.44 26.24
CA TRP A 139 2.45 10.13 26.95
C TRP A 139 3.15 11.19 26.10
N GLU A 140 3.32 10.95 24.79
CA GLU A 140 3.84 11.98 23.86
C GLU A 140 2.94 13.22 23.82
N LYS A 141 1.61 13.04 23.88
CA LYS A 141 0.64 14.14 23.90
C LYS A 141 0.49 14.80 25.27
N ALA A 142 0.73 14.06 26.35
CA ALA A 142 0.74 14.61 27.70
C ALA A 142 1.89 15.62 27.88
N ASP A 143 3.12 15.22 27.56
CA ASP A 143 4.30 16.10 27.50
C ASP A 143 5.43 15.44 26.68
N ARG A 144 5.91 16.15 25.65
CA ARG A 144 6.99 15.69 24.74
C ARG A 144 8.38 15.68 25.39
N ASN A 145 8.55 16.38 26.51
CA ASN A 145 9.84 16.47 27.20
C ASN A 145 10.12 15.25 28.10
N ILE A 146 9.09 14.48 28.44
CA ILE A 146 9.23 13.27 29.24
C ILE A 146 9.82 12.16 28.36
N LYS A 147 10.94 11.58 28.78
CA LYS A 147 11.62 10.54 28.00
C LYS A 147 10.87 9.22 28.11
N GLN A 148 10.51 8.64 26.97
CA GLN A 148 9.91 7.31 26.91
C GLN A 148 11.00 6.25 26.98
N ARG A 149 10.91 5.34 27.95
CA ARG A 149 11.87 4.27 28.21
C ARG A 149 11.17 2.92 28.27
N TRP A 150 11.95 1.86 28.05
CA TRP A 150 11.46 0.49 27.97
C TRP A 150 12.11 -0.36 29.05
N TYR A 151 11.33 -1.18 29.73
CA TYR A 151 11.85 -2.25 30.59
C TYR A 151 11.56 -3.62 29.96
N PRO A 152 12.51 -4.57 30.02
CA PRO A 152 12.28 -5.92 29.52
C PRO A 152 11.02 -6.53 30.12
N TYR A 153 10.17 -7.12 29.28
CA TYR A 153 8.93 -7.76 29.72
C TYR A 153 8.75 -9.12 29.07
N TYR A 154 8.78 -9.17 27.74
CA TYR A 154 8.69 -10.43 27.00
C TYR A 154 10.08 -10.96 26.66
N SER A 155 10.33 -12.22 26.96
CA SER A 155 11.54 -12.92 26.52
C SER A 155 11.22 -13.84 25.33
N PRO A 156 11.78 -13.56 24.13
CA PRO A 156 11.55 -14.40 22.95
C PRO A 156 12.17 -15.80 23.05
N THR A 157 13.10 -16.04 23.98
CA THR A 157 13.81 -17.32 24.09
C THR A 157 13.00 -18.39 24.81
N ASP A 158 12.22 -17.99 25.82
CA ASP A 158 11.38 -18.86 26.64
C ASP A 158 9.88 -18.56 26.50
N ASN A 159 9.51 -17.53 25.72
CA ASN A 159 8.15 -17.00 25.59
C ASN A 159 7.52 -16.61 26.94
N GLY A 160 8.37 -16.23 27.91
CA GLY A 160 8.02 -15.93 29.29
C GLY A 160 8.19 -14.46 29.68
N PHE A 161 7.89 -14.17 30.95
CA PHE A 161 8.04 -12.85 31.54
C PHE A 161 9.48 -12.64 32.05
N ASP A 162 10.21 -11.68 31.46
CA ASP A 162 11.59 -11.35 31.82
C ASP A 162 11.69 -10.49 33.08
N PHE A 163 11.39 -11.13 34.21
CA PHE A 163 11.44 -10.48 35.52
C PHE A 163 12.87 -10.01 35.89
N GLY A 164 13.89 -10.81 35.58
CA GLY A 164 15.28 -10.47 35.89
C GLY A 164 15.78 -9.26 35.12
N GLY A 165 15.48 -9.19 33.82
CA GLY A 165 15.78 -8.05 32.97
C GLY A 165 15.03 -6.79 33.38
N MET A 166 13.74 -6.90 33.74
CA MET A 166 12.96 -5.78 34.29
C MET A 166 13.62 -5.16 35.51
N VAL A 167 13.91 -5.98 36.53
CA VAL A 167 14.48 -5.49 37.80
C VAL A 167 15.83 -4.82 37.55
N LYS A 168 16.73 -5.51 36.84
CA LYS A 168 18.07 -5.00 36.54
C LYS A 168 18.02 -3.66 35.80
N ARG A 169 17.15 -3.53 34.79
CA ARG A 169 17.04 -2.30 34.00
C ARG A 169 16.55 -1.13 34.86
N LEU A 170 15.48 -1.35 35.63
CA LEU A 170 14.90 -0.30 36.47
C LEU A 170 15.88 0.15 37.56
N GLU A 171 16.61 -0.76 38.21
CA GLU A 171 17.59 -0.40 39.23
C GLU A 171 18.77 0.40 38.69
N LEU A 172 19.20 0.14 37.46
CA LEU A 172 20.35 0.82 36.85
C LEU A 172 20.01 2.19 36.27
N GLU A 173 18.80 2.35 35.70
CA GLU A 173 18.51 3.48 34.81
C GLU A 173 17.32 4.36 35.23
N SER A 174 16.46 3.89 36.14
CA SER A 174 15.32 4.68 36.60
C SER A 174 15.74 5.79 37.58
N ASN A 175 14.89 6.80 37.72
CA ASN A 175 15.12 7.94 38.60
C ASN A 175 13.94 8.05 39.57
N PRO A 176 14.16 8.51 40.82
CA PRO A 176 13.07 8.82 41.74
C PRO A 176 12.04 9.76 41.10
N GLY A 177 10.76 9.43 41.24
CA GLY A 177 9.64 10.16 40.63
C GLY A 177 9.30 9.73 39.20
N ASP A 178 10.08 8.85 38.56
CA ASP A 178 9.72 8.28 37.25
C ASP A 178 8.42 7.47 37.34
N VAL A 179 7.66 7.46 36.24
CA VAL A 179 6.37 6.75 36.17
C VAL A 179 6.57 5.38 35.53
N LEU A 180 6.03 4.34 36.17
CA LEU A 180 6.07 2.96 35.69
C LEU A 180 4.67 2.51 35.23
N ILE A 181 4.53 2.23 33.94
CA ILE A 181 3.27 1.72 33.38
C ILE A 181 3.19 0.21 33.59
N LEU A 182 2.11 -0.23 34.24
CA LEU A 182 1.86 -1.64 34.57
C LEU A 182 0.51 -2.07 34.01
N HIS A 183 0.42 -3.28 33.46
CA HIS A 183 -0.87 -3.87 33.08
C HIS A 183 -1.39 -4.67 34.27
N ALA A 184 -2.64 -4.43 34.70
CA ALA A 184 -3.18 -5.06 35.91
C ALA A 184 -3.29 -6.59 35.80
N CYS A 185 -3.71 -7.06 34.62
CA CYS A 185 -3.81 -8.46 34.22
C CYS A 185 -4.00 -8.52 32.69
N ALA A 186 -3.83 -9.70 32.11
CA ALA A 186 -3.91 -9.96 30.67
C ALA A 186 -3.12 -8.92 29.86
N HIS A 187 -1.81 -8.86 30.10
CA HIS A 187 -0.93 -7.91 29.42
C HIS A 187 -1.17 -7.85 27.91
N ASN A 188 -1.41 -6.65 27.39
CA ASN A 188 -1.57 -6.43 25.95
C ASN A 188 -0.24 -5.89 25.39
N PRO A 189 0.48 -6.66 24.54
CA PRO A 189 -0.10 -7.67 23.65
C PRO A 189 0.23 -9.15 23.94
N THR A 190 1.03 -9.45 24.96
CA THR A 190 1.65 -10.79 25.12
C THR A 190 0.76 -11.83 25.79
N GLY A 191 -0.19 -11.42 26.63
CA GLY A 191 -0.98 -12.29 27.49
C GLY A 191 -0.21 -12.89 28.67
N LEU A 192 1.00 -12.42 28.97
CA LEU A 192 1.78 -12.88 30.12
C LEU A 192 1.56 -11.95 31.31
N ASP A 193 1.34 -12.50 32.49
CA ASP A 193 1.23 -11.72 33.73
C ASP A 193 2.28 -12.19 34.75
N PRO A 194 2.84 -11.27 35.56
CA PRO A 194 3.72 -11.64 36.67
C PRO A 194 2.99 -12.52 37.70
N SER A 195 3.73 -13.42 38.34
CA SER A 195 3.24 -14.19 39.47
C SER A 195 2.94 -13.27 40.67
N ARG A 196 2.17 -13.75 41.65
CA ARG A 196 1.90 -12.99 42.88
C ARG A 196 3.18 -12.60 43.61
N ASP A 197 4.19 -13.47 43.63
CA ASP A 197 5.45 -13.18 44.29
C ASP A 197 6.29 -12.16 43.52
N GLN A 198 6.29 -12.23 42.19
CA GLN A 198 6.89 -11.19 41.34
C GLN A 198 6.18 -9.84 41.55
N TRP A 199 4.85 -9.81 41.61
CA TRP A 199 4.09 -8.59 41.90
C TRP A 199 4.42 -7.98 43.27
N LYS A 200 4.57 -8.78 44.33
CA LYS A 200 5.04 -8.29 45.65
C LYS A 200 6.40 -7.62 45.51
N TRP A 201 7.28 -8.23 44.72
CA TRP A 201 8.63 -7.72 44.49
C TRP A 201 8.62 -6.41 43.70
N ILE A 202 7.81 -6.32 42.64
CA ILE A 202 7.63 -5.08 41.87
C ILE A 202 7.05 -3.96 42.76
N ALA A 203 6.10 -4.27 43.64
CA ALA A 203 5.59 -3.27 44.60
C ALA A 203 6.69 -2.72 45.50
N ASN A 204 7.53 -3.61 46.05
CA ASN A 204 8.67 -3.21 46.88
C ASN A 204 9.74 -2.45 46.08
N LEU A 205 9.95 -2.80 44.81
CA LEU A 205 10.85 -2.10 43.90
C LEU A 205 10.37 -0.65 43.66
N CYS A 206 9.06 -0.44 43.41
CA CYS A 206 8.49 0.89 43.27
C CYS A 206 8.71 1.75 44.52
N ILE A 207 8.52 1.18 45.72
CA ILE A 207 8.78 1.90 46.98
C ILE A 207 10.28 2.25 47.10
N ARG A 208 11.15 1.26 46.89
CA ARG A 208 12.60 1.41 47.11
C ARG A 208 13.27 2.38 46.13
N LEU A 209 12.80 2.41 44.88
CA LEU A 209 13.28 3.32 43.84
C LEU A 209 12.45 4.63 43.76
N ASN A 210 11.43 4.77 44.61
CA ASN A 210 10.48 5.89 44.59
C ASN A 210 9.85 6.13 43.21
N LEU A 211 9.36 5.06 42.57
CA LEU A 211 8.67 5.11 41.29
C LEU A 211 7.15 5.22 41.50
N PHE A 212 6.47 5.93 40.60
CA PHE A 212 5.01 6.04 40.61
C PHE A 212 4.38 4.98 39.68
N PRO A 213 3.75 3.91 40.21
CA PRO A 213 3.07 2.92 39.38
C PRO A 213 1.71 3.43 38.89
N LEU A 214 1.51 3.40 37.57
CA LEU A 214 0.22 3.65 36.92
C LEU A 214 -0.27 2.36 36.25
N PHE A 215 -1.32 1.76 36.80
CA PHE A 215 -1.93 0.54 36.28
C PHE A 215 -2.92 0.85 35.16
N ASP A 216 -2.77 0.19 34.01
CA ASP A 216 -3.83 0.05 33.01
C ASP A 216 -4.66 -1.20 33.30
N SER A 217 -5.94 -1.02 33.63
CA SER A 217 -6.88 -2.07 34.03
C SER A 217 -8.04 -2.15 33.03
N ALA A 218 -7.82 -2.89 31.95
CA ALA A 218 -8.80 -3.03 30.87
C ALA A 218 -9.52 -4.38 30.80
N TYR A 219 -9.04 -5.40 31.53
CA TYR A 219 -9.47 -6.79 31.39
C TYR A 219 -9.89 -7.47 32.72
N GLN A 220 -10.07 -6.70 33.81
CA GLN A 220 -10.40 -7.27 35.12
C GLN A 220 -11.66 -8.15 35.06
N GLY A 221 -11.54 -9.41 35.49
CA GLY A 221 -12.57 -10.45 35.47
C GLY A 221 -12.70 -11.16 34.13
N PHE A 222 -12.39 -10.48 33.03
CA PHE A 222 -12.44 -11.04 31.69
C PHE A 222 -11.21 -11.90 31.38
N ALA A 223 -10.08 -11.64 32.05
CA ALA A 223 -8.82 -12.33 31.82
C ALA A 223 -8.88 -13.80 32.32
N SER A 224 -9.26 -14.00 33.57
CA SER A 224 -9.34 -15.35 34.18
C SER A 224 -10.76 -15.85 34.46
N GLY A 225 -11.78 -15.01 34.33
CA GLY A 225 -13.14 -15.29 34.83
C GLY A 225 -13.31 -14.99 36.33
N ASP A 226 -12.27 -14.46 37.00
CA ASP A 226 -12.23 -14.20 38.43
C ASP A 226 -11.76 -12.76 38.70
N LEU A 227 -12.65 -11.96 39.27
CA LEU A 227 -12.41 -10.55 39.58
C LEU A 227 -11.34 -10.33 40.64
N GLU A 228 -11.23 -11.24 41.61
CA GLU A 228 -10.26 -11.15 42.69
C GLU A 228 -8.86 -11.51 42.19
N ARG A 229 -8.76 -12.57 41.39
CA ARG A 229 -7.50 -12.96 40.76
C ARG A 229 -6.96 -11.84 39.89
N ASP A 230 -7.80 -11.28 39.03
CA ASP A 230 -7.42 -10.25 38.05
C ASP A 230 -7.19 -8.86 38.70
N GLY A 231 -7.84 -8.60 39.85
CA GLY A 231 -7.69 -7.36 40.61
C GLY A 231 -6.59 -7.37 41.67
N TRP A 232 -5.99 -8.53 41.93
CA TRP A 232 -5.13 -8.75 43.10
C TRP A 232 -3.92 -7.82 43.15
N ALA A 233 -3.21 -7.62 42.03
CA ALA A 233 -2.01 -6.78 41.98
C ALA A 233 -2.32 -5.34 42.38
N MET A 234 -3.39 -4.75 41.85
CA MET A 234 -3.83 -3.40 42.19
C MET A 234 -4.17 -3.27 43.68
N LYS A 235 -4.91 -4.24 44.25
CA LYS A 235 -5.22 -4.27 45.69
C LYS A 235 -3.96 -4.38 46.53
N HIS A 236 -3.00 -5.21 46.12
CA HIS A 236 -1.75 -5.39 46.82
C HIS A 236 -0.93 -4.08 46.86
N PHE A 237 -0.79 -3.39 45.74
CA PHE A 237 -0.10 -2.09 45.68
C PHE A 237 -0.83 -1.04 46.50
N ALA A 238 -2.17 -0.99 46.41
CA ALA A 238 -2.98 -0.05 47.18
C ALA A 238 -2.83 -0.27 48.70
N SER A 239 -2.61 -1.50 49.15
CA SER A 239 -2.37 -1.83 50.57
C SER A 239 -1.03 -1.37 51.12
N LYS A 240 -0.05 -1.01 50.26
CA LYS A 240 1.25 -0.53 50.71
C LYS A 240 1.15 0.88 51.28
N GLU A 241 1.57 1.04 52.52
CA GLU A 241 1.62 2.34 53.18
C GLU A 241 2.61 3.26 52.48
N GLY A 242 2.29 4.56 52.38
CA GLY A 242 3.13 5.56 51.73
C GLY A 242 3.23 5.47 50.20
N LEU A 243 2.84 4.37 49.55
CA LEU A 243 2.89 4.23 48.10
C LEU A 243 1.71 4.95 47.44
N GLU A 244 2.01 6.03 46.72
CA GLU A 244 1.10 6.70 45.79
C GLU A 244 1.07 5.93 44.46
N MET A 245 -0.12 5.85 43.86
CA MET A 245 -0.31 5.05 42.63
C MET A 245 -1.54 5.50 41.85
N GLY A 246 -1.60 5.14 40.57
CA GLY A 246 -2.76 5.36 39.71
C GLY A 246 -3.34 4.08 39.12
N ILE A 247 -4.62 4.11 38.79
CA ILE A 247 -5.34 3.03 38.11
C ILE A 247 -6.26 3.64 37.04
N ALA A 248 -5.95 3.35 35.78
CA ALA A 248 -6.77 3.66 34.62
C ALA A 248 -7.69 2.47 34.32
N GLN A 249 -8.95 2.57 34.75
CA GLN A 249 -9.93 1.50 34.64
C GLN A 249 -10.81 1.66 33.39
N SER A 250 -11.03 0.56 32.67
CA SER A 250 -11.90 0.49 31.50
C SER A 250 -13.02 -0.52 31.67
N PHE A 251 -14.23 -0.15 31.24
CA PHE A 251 -15.36 -1.07 31.14
C PHE A 251 -15.67 -1.52 29.70
N SER A 252 -14.76 -1.22 28.75
CA SER A 252 -15.01 -1.54 27.34
C SER A 252 -15.08 -3.06 27.07
N LYS A 253 -14.30 -3.89 27.78
CA LYS A 253 -14.17 -5.32 27.48
C LYS A 253 -15.03 -6.18 28.39
N ASN A 254 -14.86 -6.03 29.70
CA ASN A 254 -15.57 -6.81 30.71
C ASN A 254 -17.10 -6.56 30.71
N PHE A 255 -17.58 -5.43 30.19
CA PHE A 255 -19.01 -5.19 29.94
C PHE A 255 -19.41 -5.27 28.46
N GLY A 256 -18.47 -5.49 27.53
CA GLY A 256 -18.75 -5.40 26.08
C GLY A 256 -19.18 -4.00 25.61
N LEU A 257 -19.02 -2.95 26.43
CA LEU A 257 -19.41 -1.57 26.15
C LEU A 257 -18.30 -0.79 25.42
N TYR A 258 -17.79 -1.35 24.32
CA TYR A 258 -16.65 -0.80 23.58
C TYR A 258 -16.87 0.65 23.13
N ALA A 259 -18.03 0.92 22.54
CA ALA A 259 -18.36 2.21 21.92
C ALA A 259 -19.03 3.21 22.87
N GLU A 260 -19.55 2.75 24.03
CA GLU A 260 -20.16 3.64 25.05
C GLU A 260 -19.11 4.42 25.86
N ARG A 261 -17.83 4.06 25.71
CA ARG A 261 -16.67 4.74 26.27
C ARG A 261 -16.72 4.95 27.80
N VAL A 262 -17.06 3.89 28.55
CA VAL A 262 -17.18 3.96 30.02
C VAL A 262 -15.86 3.57 30.71
N GLY A 263 -15.37 4.40 31.62
CA GLY A 263 -14.15 4.16 32.40
C GLY A 263 -14.05 5.08 33.62
N ALA A 264 -13.02 4.85 34.42
CA ALA A 264 -12.69 5.66 35.60
C ALA A 264 -11.18 5.76 35.79
N LEU A 265 -10.72 6.88 36.35
CA LEU A 265 -9.35 7.05 36.84
C LEU A 265 -9.39 7.12 38.37
N HIS A 266 -8.52 6.33 39.02
CA HIS A 266 -8.32 6.37 40.47
C HIS A 266 -6.86 6.73 40.78
N LEU A 267 -6.64 7.72 41.62
CA LEU A 267 -5.31 8.13 42.09
C LEU A 267 -5.27 8.05 43.62
N LYS A 268 -4.46 7.15 44.15
CA LYS A 268 -4.22 7.02 45.59
C LYS A 268 -3.11 7.98 45.98
N THR A 269 -3.40 8.80 46.98
CA THR A 269 -2.47 9.78 47.56
C THR A 269 -2.13 9.41 49.00
N THR A 270 -1.18 10.13 49.59
CA THR A 270 -0.81 9.99 51.01
C THR A 270 -1.82 10.57 52.00
N SER A 271 -2.76 11.44 51.58
CA SER A 271 -3.73 12.06 52.48
C SER A 271 -5.07 12.42 51.83
N ALA A 272 -6.15 12.44 52.63
CA ALA A 272 -7.48 12.85 52.15
C ALA A 272 -7.51 14.28 51.57
N LYS A 273 -6.71 15.19 52.15
CA LYS A 273 -6.59 16.57 51.65
C LYS A 273 -5.96 16.62 50.27
N ALA A 274 -4.89 15.84 50.03
CA ALA A 274 -4.26 15.74 48.73
C ALA A 274 -5.23 15.16 47.69
N ALA A 275 -5.95 14.09 48.03
CA ALA A 275 -6.98 13.50 47.17
C ALA A 275 -8.10 14.50 46.81
N HIS A 276 -8.58 15.30 47.77
CA HIS A 276 -9.59 16.32 47.51
C HIS A 276 -9.11 17.37 46.51
N ASN A 277 -7.90 17.92 46.73
CA ASN A 277 -7.31 18.90 45.81
C ASN A 277 -7.10 18.29 44.41
N LEU A 278 -6.70 17.03 44.35
CA LEU A 278 -6.50 16.30 43.11
C LEU A 278 -7.81 16.11 42.34
N VAL A 279 -8.93 15.86 43.02
CA VAL A 279 -10.26 15.82 42.38
C VAL A 279 -10.59 17.16 41.72
N ASN A 280 -10.35 18.29 42.38
CA ASN A 280 -10.62 19.61 41.81
C ASN A 280 -9.80 19.85 40.53
N LEU A 281 -8.52 19.44 40.51
CA LEU A 281 -7.68 19.51 39.32
C LEU A 281 -8.21 18.60 38.18
N LEU A 282 -8.60 17.38 38.52
CA LEU A 282 -9.16 16.42 37.56
C LEU A 282 -10.46 16.93 36.93
N GLU A 283 -11.32 17.57 37.73
CA GLU A 283 -12.54 18.22 37.24
C GLU A 283 -12.22 19.40 36.32
N GLN A 284 -11.23 20.23 36.68
CA GLN A 284 -10.80 21.34 35.83
C GLN A 284 -10.28 20.86 34.46
N LEU A 285 -9.47 19.80 34.43
CA LEU A 285 -8.96 19.19 33.20
C LEU A 285 -10.10 18.57 32.38
N THR A 286 -11.01 17.84 33.03
CA THR A 286 -12.17 17.26 32.37
C THR A 286 -13.06 18.33 31.75
N ARG A 287 -13.27 19.45 32.47
CA ARG A 287 -14.07 20.58 32.02
C ARG A 287 -13.50 21.21 30.76
N SER A 288 -12.18 21.33 30.64
CA SER A 288 -11.52 21.94 29.48
C SER A 288 -11.46 21.02 28.26
N GLU A 289 -11.46 19.70 28.45
CA GLU A 289 -11.37 18.74 27.34
C GLU A 289 -12.73 18.36 26.75
N PHE A 290 -13.70 17.99 27.61
CA PHE A 290 -15.00 17.48 27.15
C PHE A 290 -16.17 17.80 28.08
N THR A 291 -15.99 18.72 29.03
CA THR A 291 -17.04 19.20 29.94
C THR A 291 -17.56 18.18 30.95
N SER A 292 -18.31 17.19 30.49
CA SER A 292 -18.95 16.18 31.33
C SER A 292 -18.93 14.84 30.58
N PRO A 293 -18.68 13.72 31.27
CA PRO A 293 -18.55 12.43 30.61
C PRO A 293 -19.92 11.86 30.16
N PRO A 294 -19.94 10.90 29.22
CA PRO A 294 -21.16 10.27 28.71
C PRO A 294 -21.99 9.58 29.80
N ALA A 295 -23.31 9.80 29.77
CA ALA A 295 -24.22 9.33 30.82
C ALA A 295 -24.72 7.89 30.63
N TYR A 296 -25.04 7.49 29.40
CA TYR A 296 -25.80 6.26 29.15
C TYR A 296 -25.05 5.00 29.57
N GLY A 297 -23.86 4.76 29.01
CA GLY A 297 -23.02 3.64 29.43
C GLY A 297 -22.65 3.67 30.92
N ALA A 298 -22.46 4.85 31.49
CA ALA A 298 -22.17 5.02 32.91
C ALA A 298 -23.32 4.54 33.79
N ARG A 299 -24.58 4.83 33.41
CA ARG A 299 -25.78 4.35 34.11
C ARG A 299 -25.93 2.84 34.00
N ILE A 300 -25.61 2.24 32.85
CA ILE A 300 -25.63 0.77 32.69
C ILE A 300 -24.65 0.12 33.67
N VAL A 301 -23.39 0.56 33.66
CA VAL A 301 -22.36 0.00 34.55
C VAL A 301 -22.69 0.28 36.01
N ALA A 302 -23.16 1.49 36.34
CA ALA A 302 -23.58 1.85 37.69
C ALA A 302 -24.74 0.95 38.18
N LEU A 303 -25.73 0.68 37.34
CA LEU A 303 -26.84 -0.19 37.69
C LEU A 303 -26.34 -1.61 37.97
N VAL A 304 -25.55 -2.19 37.05
CA VAL A 304 -25.06 -3.57 37.19
C VAL A 304 -24.10 -3.74 38.37
N LEU A 305 -23.20 -2.77 38.64
CA LEU A 305 -22.23 -2.90 39.73
C LEU A 305 -22.83 -2.72 41.13
N ASN A 306 -24.01 -2.11 41.23
CA ASN A 306 -24.65 -1.78 42.51
C ASN A 306 -25.95 -2.56 42.78
N ASP A 307 -26.43 -3.36 41.84
CA ASP A 307 -27.53 -4.31 42.01
C ASP A 307 -26.96 -5.73 42.17
N GLU A 308 -27.30 -6.43 43.26
CA GLU A 308 -26.70 -7.73 43.58
C GLU A 308 -27.05 -8.82 42.57
N ASP A 309 -28.27 -8.82 42.02
CA ASP A 309 -28.72 -9.80 41.02
C ASP A 309 -28.02 -9.56 39.68
N LEU A 310 -28.01 -8.31 39.21
CA LEU A 310 -27.31 -7.95 37.98
C LEU A 310 -25.80 -8.16 38.11
N PHE A 311 -25.21 -7.87 39.26
CA PHE A 311 -23.77 -8.13 39.49
C PHE A 311 -23.46 -9.63 39.39
N ALA A 312 -24.28 -10.49 39.99
CA ALA A 312 -24.10 -11.94 39.92
C ALA A 312 -24.24 -12.46 38.47
N LYS A 313 -25.22 -11.97 37.71
CA LYS A 313 -25.38 -12.28 36.28
C LYS A 313 -24.19 -11.80 35.45
N TRP A 314 -23.66 -10.62 35.75
CA TRP A 314 -22.47 -10.10 35.08
C TRP A 314 -21.23 -10.95 35.33
N VAL A 315 -21.03 -11.43 36.57
CA VAL A 315 -19.94 -12.36 36.89
C VAL A 315 -20.07 -13.68 36.10
N LEU A 316 -21.30 -14.17 35.89
CA LEU A 316 -21.55 -15.33 35.04
C LEU A 316 -21.23 -15.04 33.56
N ASP A 317 -21.59 -13.87 33.05
CA ASP A 317 -21.24 -13.44 31.69
C ASP A 317 -19.72 -13.36 31.51
N LEU A 318 -18.98 -12.83 32.49
CA LEU A 318 -17.51 -12.81 32.48
C LEU A 318 -16.92 -14.22 32.39
N LYS A 319 -17.44 -15.15 33.21
CA LYS A 319 -17.01 -16.55 33.21
C LYS A 319 -17.32 -17.25 31.89
N THR A 320 -18.45 -16.93 31.26
CA THR A 320 -18.81 -17.43 29.93
C THR A 320 -17.79 -16.97 28.89
N MET A 321 -17.46 -15.68 28.89
CA MET A 321 -16.49 -15.10 27.97
C MET A 321 -15.09 -15.70 28.15
N SER A 322 -14.59 -15.78 29.38
CA SER A 322 -13.25 -16.31 29.68
C SER A 322 -13.16 -17.80 29.39
N SER A 323 -14.22 -18.57 29.66
CA SER A 323 -14.27 -20.01 29.37
C SER A 323 -14.19 -20.29 27.87
N ARG A 324 -14.90 -19.51 27.03
CA ARG A 324 -14.81 -19.63 25.56
C ARG A 324 -13.41 -19.32 25.06
N ILE A 325 -12.76 -18.29 25.60
CA ILE A 325 -11.38 -17.93 25.23
C ILE A 325 -10.42 -19.07 25.59
N ALA A 326 -10.54 -19.63 26.79
CA ALA A 326 -9.73 -20.78 27.21
C ALA A 326 -9.98 -22.01 26.33
N GLN A 327 -11.22 -22.26 25.91
CA GLN A 327 -11.57 -23.31 24.97
C GLN A 327 -10.90 -23.09 23.60
N MET A 328 -10.95 -21.88 23.05
CA MET A 328 -10.34 -21.56 21.75
C MET A 328 -8.80 -21.62 21.79
N ARG A 329 -8.16 -21.27 22.93
CA ARG A 329 -6.72 -21.50 23.14
C ARG A 329 -6.38 -22.98 23.05
N ARG A 330 -7.13 -23.81 23.76
CA ARG A 330 -6.95 -25.27 23.76
C ARG A 330 -7.21 -25.86 22.38
N ALA A 331 -8.24 -25.41 21.67
CA ALA A 331 -8.54 -25.85 20.32
C ALA A 331 -7.41 -25.51 19.33
N LEU A 332 -6.90 -24.27 19.36
CA LEU A 332 -5.78 -23.86 18.52
C LEU A 332 -4.51 -24.68 18.82
N TYR A 333 -4.18 -24.83 20.11
CA TYR A 333 -3.04 -25.65 20.53
C TYR A 333 -3.18 -27.11 20.05
N ASN A 334 -4.33 -27.73 20.30
CA ASN A 334 -4.57 -29.12 19.91
C ASN A 334 -4.45 -29.32 18.40
N GLU A 335 -4.94 -28.38 17.58
CA GLU A 335 -4.79 -28.47 16.12
C GLU A 335 -3.34 -28.32 15.67
N LEU A 336 -2.57 -27.40 16.26
CA LEU A 336 -1.14 -27.26 15.95
C LEU A 336 -0.33 -28.51 16.33
N ILE A 337 -0.65 -29.12 17.48
CA ILE A 337 -0.04 -30.40 17.88
C ILE A 337 -0.47 -31.54 16.95
N ARG A 338 -1.76 -31.59 16.58
CA ARG A 338 -2.28 -32.61 15.64
C ARG A 338 -1.60 -32.53 14.27
N LEU A 339 -1.26 -31.33 13.81
CA LEU A 339 -0.54 -31.09 12.55
C LEU A 339 0.98 -31.32 12.66
N ASN A 340 1.51 -31.58 13.86
CA ASN A 340 2.95 -31.62 14.14
C ASN A 340 3.68 -30.32 13.74
N THR A 341 3.03 -29.17 13.93
CA THR A 341 3.58 -27.88 13.54
C THR A 341 4.89 -27.59 14.29
N PRO A 342 6.01 -27.30 13.58
CA PRO A 342 7.29 -27.02 14.24
C PRO A 342 7.22 -25.86 15.23
N GLY A 343 7.87 -26.02 16.39
CA GLY A 343 7.92 -25.00 17.44
C GLY A 343 7.36 -25.48 18.78
N LYS A 344 7.42 -24.61 19.80
CA LYS A 344 6.84 -24.86 21.13
C LYS A 344 5.57 -24.02 21.28
N TRP A 345 4.42 -24.67 21.37
CA TRP A 345 3.10 -24.02 21.34
C TRP A 345 2.40 -23.96 22.70
N GLU A 346 3.01 -24.52 23.75
CA GLU A 346 2.44 -24.61 25.11
C GLU A 346 2.11 -23.23 25.70
N HIS A 347 2.85 -22.20 25.27
CA HIS A 347 2.65 -20.81 25.71
C HIS A 347 1.25 -20.28 25.35
N ILE A 348 0.58 -20.82 24.32
CA ILE A 348 -0.82 -20.44 23.98
C ILE A 348 -1.77 -20.77 25.14
N LEU A 349 -1.49 -21.83 25.90
CA LEU A 349 -2.29 -22.29 27.03
C LEU A 349 -1.99 -21.52 28.33
N THR A 350 -0.76 -21.03 28.49
CA THR A 350 -0.33 -20.32 29.71
C THR A 350 -0.60 -18.82 29.64
N GLN A 351 -0.64 -18.26 28.44
CA GLN A 351 -1.05 -16.86 28.21
C GLN A 351 -2.54 -16.66 28.52
N ILE A 352 -2.87 -15.50 29.08
CA ILE A 352 -4.18 -15.13 29.64
C ILE A 352 -4.81 -13.99 28.82
N GLY A 353 -6.15 -13.91 28.85
CA GLY A 353 -6.91 -12.81 28.25
C GLY A 353 -7.15 -12.93 26.75
N MET A 354 -7.43 -11.81 26.08
CA MET A 354 -7.87 -11.79 24.67
C MET A 354 -6.81 -12.20 23.67
N PHE A 355 -5.53 -12.01 24.00
CA PHE A 355 -4.44 -12.08 23.04
C PHE A 355 -3.45 -13.18 23.34
N SER A 356 -2.83 -13.70 22.29
CA SER A 356 -1.69 -14.59 22.37
C SER A 356 -0.61 -14.07 21.44
N TYR A 357 0.63 -14.05 21.92
CA TYR A 357 1.80 -13.95 21.06
C TYR A 357 2.17 -15.36 20.65
N VAL A 358 1.88 -15.71 19.39
CA VAL A 358 2.05 -17.08 18.88
C VAL A 358 3.43 -17.31 18.26
N GLY A 359 4.35 -16.34 18.34
CA GLY A 359 5.74 -16.50 17.92
C GLY A 359 5.98 -16.52 16.41
N ILE A 360 5.00 -16.10 15.60
CA ILE A 360 5.17 -15.96 14.14
C ILE A 360 5.85 -14.63 13.78
N THR A 361 6.70 -14.67 12.75
CA THR A 361 7.45 -13.51 12.27
C THR A 361 6.55 -12.52 11.52
N GLU A 362 7.02 -11.30 11.30
CA GLU A 362 6.29 -10.32 10.48
C GLU A 362 6.03 -10.84 9.06
N GLU A 363 6.98 -11.57 8.48
CA GLU A 363 6.84 -12.18 7.16
C GLU A 363 5.72 -13.23 7.14
N GLN A 364 5.67 -14.10 8.16
CA GLN A 364 4.60 -15.09 8.34
C GLN A 364 3.25 -14.42 8.57
N ALA A 365 3.18 -13.36 9.38
CA ALA A 365 1.96 -12.60 9.63
C ALA A 365 1.44 -11.93 8.34
N ILE A 366 2.33 -11.42 7.49
CA ILE A 366 1.99 -10.88 6.17
C ILE A 366 1.49 -12.00 5.25
N MET A 367 2.14 -13.17 5.23
CA MET A 367 1.73 -14.32 4.43
C MET A 367 0.33 -14.83 4.83
N LEU A 368 0.08 -15.00 6.13
CA LEU A 368 -1.24 -15.33 6.67
C LEU A 368 -2.32 -14.34 6.19
N ARG A 369 -2.00 -13.05 6.13
CA ARG A 369 -2.94 -12.03 5.64
C ARG A 369 -3.18 -12.11 4.14
N GLU A 370 -2.12 -12.16 3.34
CA GLU A 370 -2.21 -12.01 1.89
C GLU A 370 -2.62 -13.31 1.17
N GLU A 371 -2.27 -14.47 1.72
CA GLU A 371 -2.53 -15.79 1.10
C GLU A 371 -3.68 -16.54 1.76
N TYR A 372 -3.79 -16.45 3.07
CA TYR A 372 -4.78 -17.20 3.86
C TYR A 372 -5.94 -16.33 4.35
N HIS A 373 -5.96 -15.04 4.01
CA HIS A 373 -7.01 -14.11 4.43
C HIS A 373 -7.20 -14.06 5.96
N ILE A 374 -6.12 -14.30 6.73
CA ILE A 374 -6.11 -14.25 8.19
C ILE A 374 -5.45 -12.93 8.62
N TYR A 375 -6.24 -12.05 9.22
CA TYR A 375 -5.82 -10.70 9.57
C TYR A 375 -5.40 -10.61 11.03
N LEU A 376 -4.10 -10.54 11.29
CA LEU A 376 -3.50 -10.33 12.61
C LEU A 376 -2.47 -9.18 12.58
N LEU A 377 -1.96 -8.77 13.75
CA LEU A 377 -0.87 -7.78 13.77
C LEU A 377 0.44 -8.40 13.23
N ASN A 378 1.24 -7.57 12.56
CA ASN A 378 2.57 -7.95 12.07
C ASN A 378 3.51 -8.45 13.18
N THR A 379 3.23 -8.14 14.45
CA THR A 379 4.03 -8.59 15.59
C THR A 379 3.76 -10.04 16.01
N GLY A 380 2.85 -10.75 15.32
CA GLY A 380 2.42 -12.09 15.70
C GLY A 380 1.38 -12.12 16.82
N ARG A 381 0.80 -10.97 17.19
CA ARG A 381 -0.34 -10.92 18.13
C ARG A 381 -1.61 -11.48 17.48
N VAL A 382 -2.16 -12.53 18.07
CA VAL A 382 -3.43 -13.14 17.69
C VAL A 382 -4.50 -12.82 18.74
N ALA A 383 -5.64 -12.28 18.32
CA ALA A 383 -6.83 -12.15 19.14
C ALA A 383 -7.60 -13.48 19.15
N ILE A 384 -7.47 -14.24 20.24
CA ILE A 384 -8.15 -15.52 20.45
C ILE A 384 -9.67 -15.39 20.33
N THR A 385 -10.20 -14.20 20.66
CA THR A 385 -11.64 -13.93 20.55
C THR A 385 -12.18 -14.01 19.13
N GLY A 386 -11.36 -13.93 18.10
CA GLY A 386 -11.76 -14.12 16.70
C GLY A 386 -11.83 -15.58 16.25
N LEU A 387 -11.37 -16.53 17.08
CA LEU A 387 -11.44 -17.96 16.77
C LEU A 387 -12.84 -18.53 17.06
N THR A 388 -13.26 -19.48 16.25
CA THR A 388 -14.50 -20.23 16.39
C THR A 388 -14.23 -21.70 16.14
N CYS A 389 -15.15 -22.58 16.54
CA CYS A 389 -15.06 -24.00 16.21
C CYS A 389 -15.02 -24.24 14.69
N GLU A 390 -15.56 -23.32 13.89
CA GLU A 390 -15.58 -23.40 12.42
C GLU A 390 -14.27 -22.97 11.77
N ASN A 391 -13.55 -22.00 12.36
CA ASN A 391 -12.34 -21.44 11.73
C ASN A 391 -11.02 -21.90 12.37
N VAL A 392 -11.04 -22.46 13.59
CA VAL A 392 -9.80 -22.75 14.34
C VAL A 392 -8.89 -23.75 13.61
N ALA A 393 -9.46 -24.78 12.98
CA ALA A 393 -8.71 -25.74 12.18
C ALA A 393 -8.09 -25.07 10.94
N TYR A 394 -8.81 -24.18 10.27
CA TYR A 394 -8.29 -23.43 9.13
C TYR A 394 -7.14 -22.52 9.55
N VAL A 395 -7.30 -21.78 10.66
CA VAL A 395 -6.24 -20.92 11.20
C VAL A 395 -5.01 -21.73 11.58
N ALA A 396 -5.17 -22.86 12.28
CA ALA A 396 -4.06 -23.74 12.64
C ALA A 396 -3.32 -24.28 11.41
N SER A 397 -4.05 -24.79 10.42
CA SER A 397 -3.45 -25.28 9.16
C SER A 397 -2.72 -24.19 8.38
N SER A 398 -3.21 -22.95 8.44
CA SER A 398 -2.55 -21.82 7.79
C SER A 398 -1.28 -21.41 8.53
N ILE A 399 -1.30 -21.44 9.87
CA ILE A 399 -0.09 -21.21 10.70
C ILE A 399 0.95 -22.29 10.41
N ASP A 400 0.53 -23.56 10.36
CA ASP A 400 1.39 -24.69 10.03
C ASP A 400 2.09 -24.49 8.67
N ALA A 401 1.32 -24.15 7.64
CA ALA A 401 1.84 -23.93 6.31
C ALA A 401 2.89 -22.80 6.26
N VAL A 402 2.65 -21.66 6.92
CA VAL A 402 3.62 -20.55 6.91
C VAL A 402 4.85 -20.81 7.78
N VAL A 403 4.73 -21.67 8.81
CA VAL A 403 5.86 -22.11 9.62
C VAL A 403 6.75 -23.05 8.82
N LEU A 404 6.16 -24.05 8.16
CA LEU A 404 6.89 -25.01 7.32
C LEU A 404 7.57 -24.34 6.12
N HIS A 405 6.91 -23.33 5.53
CA HIS A 405 7.44 -22.61 4.36
C HIS A 405 8.82 -21.99 4.61
N LEU A 406 9.05 -21.43 5.79
CA LEU A 406 10.34 -20.81 6.14
C LEU A 406 11.38 -21.81 6.66
N ILE A 407 10.97 -22.98 7.14
CA ILE A 407 11.90 -24.02 7.61
C ILE A 407 12.47 -24.82 6.45
N PHE A 408 11.63 -25.20 5.48
CA PHE A 408 12.04 -26.17 4.47
C PHE A 408 12.51 -25.56 3.17
N GLY A 409 12.11 -24.33 2.82
CA GLY A 409 12.45 -23.73 1.52
C GLY A 409 11.94 -24.57 0.34
N ASP A 410 11.00 -24.03 -0.43
CA ASP A 410 10.43 -24.69 -1.62
C ASP A 410 9.63 -25.98 -1.32
N ILE A 411 8.33 -25.81 -1.04
CA ILE A 411 7.34 -26.87 -0.75
C ILE A 411 6.74 -27.43 -2.06
N ASP A 412 7.55 -27.79 -3.05
CA ASP A 412 7.08 -28.64 -4.16
C ASP A 412 7.18 -30.14 -3.79
N SER A 413 8.03 -30.52 -2.84
CA SER A 413 8.22 -31.91 -2.40
C SER A 413 7.20 -32.40 -1.36
N LEU A 414 6.57 -31.49 -0.61
CA LEU A 414 5.62 -31.83 0.46
C LEU A 414 4.20 -32.10 -0.08
N ALA A 415 3.85 -31.53 -1.23
CA ALA A 415 2.61 -31.86 -1.94
C ALA A 415 2.62 -33.32 -2.45
N GLU A 416 3.77 -33.83 -2.91
CA GLU A 416 3.94 -35.26 -3.26
C GLU A 416 3.87 -36.16 -2.02
N LEU A 417 4.42 -35.72 -0.88
CA LEU A 417 4.38 -36.48 0.37
C LEU A 417 2.96 -36.58 0.94
N LEU A 418 2.20 -35.48 0.93
CA LEU A 418 0.80 -35.44 1.38
C LEU A 418 -0.13 -36.22 0.43
N TYR A 419 0.14 -36.21 -0.88
CA TYR A 419 -0.57 -37.06 -1.84
C TYR A 419 -0.26 -38.55 -1.65
N SER A 420 0.96 -38.90 -1.17
CA SER A 420 1.33 -40.29 -0.85
C SER A 420 0.71 -40.80 0.47
N LEU A 421 0.47 -39.91 1.44
CA LEU A 421 -0.06 -40.26 2.75
C LEU A 421 -1.60 -40.44 2.74
N GLU A 422 -2.33 -39.75 1.85
CA GLU A 422 -3.76 -40.00 1.65
C GLU A 422 -4.05 -41.31 0.86
N GLY A 423 -3.03 -41.87 0.18
CA GLY A 423 -3.14 -43.10 -0.61
C GLY A 423 -3.07 -44.42 0.16
N THR A 424 -2.85 -44.42 1.49
CA THR A 424 -2.56 -45.64 2.27
C THR A 424 -3.64 -46.06 3.27
N HIS A 425 -4.91 -45.69 3.02
CA HIS A 425 -6.06 -46.19 3.79
C HIS A 425 -7.05 -47.10 3.03
N ALA A 426 -6.63 -47.69 1.91
CA ALA A 426 -7.43 -48.70 1.21
C ALA A 426 -6.57 -49.86 0.67
N MET A 427 -6.29 -50.86 1.52
CA MET A 427 -6.39 -52.30 1.22
C MET A 427 -5.70 -53.12 2.32
N GLU A 428 -6.46 -54.05 2.87
CA GLU A 428 -6.05 -55.01 3.90
C GLU A 428 -5.68 -56.36 3.22
N ARG A 429 -4.70 -57.07 3.80
CA ARG A 429 -4.39 -58.53 3.72
C ARG A 429 -3.56 -59.09 2.54
N GLN A 430 -2.32 -59.53 2.82
CA GLN A 430 -1.93 -60.97 2.98
C GLN A 430 -0.39 -61.17 3.13
N ASP A 431 -0.03 -62.01 4.11
CA ASP A 431 1.06 -63.01 4.20
C ASP A 431 2.59 -62.68 4.12
N SER A 432 3.22 -62.70 5.31
CA SER A 432 4.43 -63.46 5.73
C SER A 432 5.87 -63.01 5.32
N PRO A 433 6.92 -63.39 6.11
CA PRO A 433 8.11 -62.55 6.35
C PRO A 433 9.44 -63.11 5.81
N ARG A 434 10.44 -62.23 5.63
CA ARG A 434 11.91 -62.46 5.49
C ARG A 434 12.58 -61.10 5.24
N GLU A 435 13.81 -60.79 5.60
CA GLU A 435 14.85 -61.28 6.52
C GLU A 435 15.88 -60.14 6.61
N ILE A 436 16.68 -60.15 7.67
CA ILE A 436 17.72 -59.16 8.03
C ILE A 436 18.97 -59.38 7.16
N GLU A 437 19.67 -58.32 6.73
CA GLU A 437 21.14 -58.29 6.54
C GLU A 437 21.62 -56.83 6.31
N THR A 438 22.22 -56.17 7.31
CA THR A 438 23.67 -55.97 7.58
C THR A 438 24.41 -55.03 6.62
N ASP A 439 24.77 -53.86 7.17
CA ASP A 439 25.87 -52.96 6.76
C ASP A 439 27.23 -53.69 6.84
N PRO A 440 28.26 -53.31 6.06
CA PRO A 440 29.25 -52.39 6.64
C PRO A 440 29.97 -51.44 5.64
N LYS A 441 29.94 -50.14 5.97
CA LYS A 441 31.10 -49.27 6.35
C LYS A 441 32.31 -49.08 5.37
N PRO A 442 33.22 -48.11 5.61
CA PRO A 442 33.36 -46.89 4.81
C PRO A 442 34.71 -46.75 4.08
N ARG A 443 34.83 -45.80 3.15
CA ARG A 443 36.13 -45.35 2.60
C ARG A 443 36.38 -43.86 2.83
N THR A 444 37.51 -43.63 3.48
CA THR A 444 38.23 -42.40 3.82
C THR A 444 38.97 -41.77 2.63
N SER A 445 39.06 -40.44 2.62
CA SER A 445 40.20 -39.57 2.18
C SER A 445 39.60 -38.22 1.73
N THR A 446 40.04 -37.03 2.10
CA THR A 446 41.28 -36.54 2.71
C THR A 446 40.99 -35.09 3.13
N GLU A 447 41.52 -34.67 4.28
CA GLU A 447 41.47 -33.28 4.74
C GLU A 447 42.23 -32.34 3.78
N TYR A 448 41.64 -31.17 3.54
CA TYR A 448 42.37 -29.96 3.17
C TYR A 448 41.93 -28.85 4.13
N GLN A 449 42.77 -28.55 5.11
CA GLN A 449 42.64 -27.39 6.00
C GLN A 449 43.43 -26.22 5.43
N LEU A 450 42.78 -25.06 5.26
CA LEU A 450 43.34 -23.71 5.16
C LEU A 450 42.22 -22.70 5.58
N PRO A 451 42.54 -21.48 6.06
CA PRO A 451 42.80 -21.14 7.45
C PRO A 451 41.68 -20.30 8.09
N ALA A 452 41.71 -20.19 9.42
CA ALA A 452 40.98 -19.18 10.16
C ALA A 452 41.46 -17.76 9.78
N ASP A 453 40.55 -16.79 9.92
CA ASP A 453 40.69 -15.35 9.62
C ASP A 453 40.52 -14.92 8.15
N SER A 454 39.26 -14.83 7.72
CA SER A 454 38.84 -13.73 6.87
C SER A 454 37.38 -13.37 7.15
N VAL A 455 37.15 -12.09 7.42
CA VAL A 455 35.86 -11.42 7.57
C VAL A 455 34.96 -11.82 6.39
N ARG A 456 33.93 -12.64 6.63
CA ARG A 456 32.83 -12.78 5.66
C ARG A 456 31.97 -11.53 5.75
N THR A 457 32.36 -10.55 4.96
CA THR A 457 31.53 -9.43 4.56
C THR A 457 30.23 -9.95 3.94
N ASN A 458 29.10 -9.52 4.48
CA ASN A 458 27.79 -9.60 3.84
C ASN A 458 27.85 -8.83 2.51
N SER A 459 28.22 -9.51 1.43
CA SER A 459 28.18 -8.98 0.08
C SER A 459 27.15 -9.75 -0.74
N GLU A 460 25.89 -9.70 -0.33
CA GLU A 460 24.75 -10.08 -1.19
C GLU A 460 23.43 -9.39 -0.80
N GLU A 461 23.48 -8.32 0.01
CA GLU A 461 22.32 -7.47 0.35
C GLU A 461 22.34 -6.08 -0.32
N THR A 462 23.31 -5.79 -1.18
CA THR A 462 23.48 -4.48 -1.82
C THR A 462 22.92 -4.44 -3.24
N ALA A 463 21.63 -4.74 -3.39
CA ALA A 463 20.86 -4.34 -4.59
C ALA A 463 19.74 -3.36 -4.22
N GLY A 464 20.14 -2.19 -3.71
CA GLY A 464 19.42 -0.92 -3.88
C GLY A 464 18.08 -0.75 -3.17
N SER A 465 18.10 -0.59 -1.85
CA SER A 465 17.03 0.07 -1.10
C SER A 465 16.92 1.55 -1.52
N ARG A 466 16.23 1.82 -2.63
CA ARG A 466 15.88 3.21 -3.01
C ARG A 466 14.84 3.76 -2.06
N SER A 467 15.19 4.86 -1.38
CA SER A 467 14.27 5.70 -0.61
C SER A 467 13.17 6.24 -1.55
N TYR A 468 11.97 5.65 -1.49
CA TYR A 468 10.81 6.15 -2.23
C TYR A 468 10.30 7.40 -1.54
N SER A 469 10.06 8.46 -2.30
CA SER A 469 9.55 9.73 -1.77
C SER A 469 8.24 9.55 -0.96
N ASN A 470 8.27 10.01 0.30
CA ASN A 470 7.17 9.97 1.27
C ASN A 470 6.08 11.02 0.97
N PHE A 471 5.61 11.11 -0.28
CA PHE A 471 4.46 11.97 -0.61
C PHE A 471 3.14 11.39 -0.10
N SER A 472 2.23 12.23 0.37
CA SER A 472 0.87 11.81 0.74
C SER A 472 0.12 11.24 -0.48
N PRO A 473 -0.85 10.31 -0.30
CA PRO A 473 -1.59 9.71 -1.41
C PRO A 473 -2.27 10.74 -2.34
N TRP A 474 -2.83 11.82 -1.79
CA TRP A 474 -3.39 12.91 -2.59
C TRP A 474 -2.33 13.58 -3.46
N ARG A 475 -1.15 13.89 -2.92
CA ARG A 475 -0.06 14.49 -3.71
C ARG A 475 0.46 13.54 -4.79
N LYS A 476 0.57 12.24 -4.48
CA LYS A 476 0.91 11.21 -5.48
C LYS A 476 -0.12 11.15 -6.61
N ASN A 477 -1.41 11.23 -6.27
CA ASN A 477 -2.51 11.23 -7.24
C ASN A 477 -2.58 12.54 -8.05
N THR A 478 -2.30 13.70 -7.43
CA THR A 478 -2.22 14.99 -8.13
C THR A 478 -1.04 15.01 -9.09
N ILE A 479 0.13 14.50 -8.69
CA ILE A 479 1.28 14.37 -9.60
C ILE A 479 0.94 13.43 -10.75
N LEU A 480 0.32 12.27 -10.46
CA LEU A 480 -0.18 11.34 -11.47
C LEU A 480 -1.16 12.00 -12.46
N PHE A 481 -2.10 12.80 -11.94
CA PHE A 481 -3.03 13.57 -12.77
C PHE A 481 -2.30 14.56 -13.67
N ILE A 482 -1.34 15.33 -13.15
CA ILE A 482 -0.59 16.33 -13.92
C ILE A 482 0.22 15.67 -15.03
N VAL A 483 0.98 14.61 -14.72
CA VAL A 483 1.78 13.91 -15.73
C VAL A 483 0.89 13.21 -16.77
N SER A 484 -0.30 12.74 -16.38
CA SER A 484 -1.30 12.20 -17.31
C SER A 484 -1.98 13.29 -18.15
N TRP A 485 -2.24 14.46 -17.58
CA TRP A 485 -2.87 15.58 -18.27
C TRP A 485 -1.95 16.14 -19.36
N MET A 486 -0.65 16.28 -19.06
CA MET A 486 0.33 16.73 -20.04
C MET A 486 0.50 15.75 -21.19
N THR A 487 0.50 14.44 -20.95
CA THR A 487 0.55 13.46 -22.03
C THR A 487 -0.72 13.49 -22.89
N LEU A 488 -1.88 13.74 -22.29
CA LEU A 488 -3.12 13.98 -23.02
C LEU A 488 -3.03 15.22 -23.91
N ALA A 489 -2.61 16.37 -23.36
CA ALA A 489 -2.52 17.62 -24.10
C ALA A 489 -1.56 17.54 -25.29
N THR A 490 -0.42 16.86 -25.11
CA THR A 490 0.53 16.64 -26.20
C THR A 490 0.00 15.70 -27.26
N THR A 491 -0.58 14.57 -26.88
CA THR A 491 -1.05 13.57 -27.85
C THR A 491 -2.31 14.00 -28.58
N PHE A 492 -3.14 14.83 -27.94
CA PHE A 492 -4.25 15.55 -28.56
C PHE A 492 -3.79 16.29 -29.81
N SER A 493 -2.68 17.05 -29.73
CA SER A 493 -2.09 17.80 -30.86
C SER A 493 -1.75 16.93 -32.08
N SER A 494 -1.47 15.63 -31.89
CA SER A 494 -1.04 14.75 -32.99
C SER A 494 -2.18 14.31 -33.92
N THR A 495 -3.44 14.39 -33.46
CA THR A 495 -4.61 13.86 -34.18
C THR A 495 -5.81 14.80 -34.20
N SER A 496 -5.86 15.83 -33.34
CA SER A 496 -6.95 16.81 -33.32
C SER A 496 -7.13 17.56 -34.64
N LEU A 497 -6.08 17.61 -35.45
CA LEU A 497 -6.08 18.16 -36.80
C LEU A 497 -6.91 17.34 -37.81
N LEU A 498 -7.03 16.01 -37.63
CA LEU A 498 -7.54 15.10 -38.68
C LEU A 498 -8.89 15.53 -39.30
N PRO A 499 -9.90 15.99 -38.53
CA PRO A 499 -11.18 16.46 -39.08
C PRO A 499 -11.07 17.82 -39.79
N ALA A 500 -10.05 18.62 -39.48
CA ALA A 500 -9.84 19.97 -40.01
C ALA A 500 -8.99 20.01 -41.29
N ILE A 501 -8.41 18.87 -41.71
CA ILE A 501 -7.49 18.80 -42.85
C ILE A 501 -8.06 19.47 -44.12
N PRO A 502 -9.33 19.23 -44.53
CA PRO A 502 -9.87 19.86 -45.74
C PRO A 502 -10.00 21.39 -45.62
N GLU A 503 -10.40 21.90 -44.47
CA GLU A 503 -10.56 23.35 -44.24
C GLU A 503 -9.20 24.07 -44.26
N ILE A 504 -8.17 23.43 -43.71
CA ILE A 504 -6.80 23.96 -43.66
C ILE A 504 -6.15 23.92 -45.04
N ALA A 505 -6.41 22.88 -45.82
CA ALA A 505 -5.96 22.78 -47.21
C ALA A 505 -6.51 23.94 -48.03
N LEU A 506 -7.79 24.26 -47.81
CA LEU A 506 -8.48 25.37 -48.48
C LEU A 506 -7.93 26.73 -48.03
N GLU A 507 -7.81 26.99 -46.73
CA GLU A 507 -7.34 28.29 -46.20
C GLU A 507 -5.90 28.60 -46.64
N PHE A 508 -5.00 27.61 -46.59
CA PHE A 508 -3.61 27.82 -46.95
C PHE A 508 -3.29 27.51 -48.42
N SER A 509 -4.30 27.22 -49.25
CA SER A 509 -4.11 26.87 -50.67
C SER A 509 -3.07 25.75 -50.87
N THR A 510 -3.22 24.66 -50.11
CA THR A 510 -2.33 23.49 -50.14
C THR A 510 -3.15 22.20 -50.33
N THR A 511 -2.49 21.04 -50.37
CA THR A 511 -3.16 19.75 -50.56
C THR A 511 -3.31 18.99 -49.23
N THR A 512 -4.27 18.07 -49.19
CA THR A 512 -4.49 17.18 -48.05
C THR A 512 -3.28 16.29 -47.76
N GLU A 513 -2.55 15.89 -48.80
CA GLU A 513 -1.32 15.12 -48.72
C GLU A 513 -0.21 15.93 -48.06
N ALA A 514 -0.04 17.19 -48.44
CA ALA A 514 0.96 18.08 -47.85
C ALA A 514 0.73 18.28 -46.33
N ILE A 515 -0.52 18.39 -45.90
CA ILE A 515 -0.89 18.48 -44.48
C ILE A 515 -0.62 17.17 -43.74
N ASN A 516 -0.90 16.02 -44.35
CA ASN A 516 -0.59 14.71 -43.77
C ASN A 516 0.93 14.48 -43.61
N VAL A 517 1.72 14.90 -44.60
CA VAL A 517 3.19 14.88 -44.52
C VAL A 517 3.69 15.80 -43.42
N SER A 518 3.11 17.00 -43.30
CA SER A 518 3.39 17.92 -42.19
C SER A 518 3.09 17.26 -40.83
N ASN A 519 1.96 16.58 -40.69
CA ASN A 519 1.61 15.85 -39.47
C ASN A 519 2.57 14.69 -39.18
N ALA A 520 3.03 13.97 -40.19
CA ALA A 520 4.08 12.96 -40.04
C ALA A 520 5.40 13.59 -39.55
N GLY A 521 5.76 14.78 -40.04
CA GLY A 521 6.91 15.55 -39.55
C GLY A 521 6.80 15.92 -38.07
N VAL A 522 5.60 16.27 -37.59
CA VAL A 522 5.33 16.50 -36.16
C VAL A 522 5.55 15.21 -35.35
N ILE A 523 5.05 14.08 -35.84
CA ILE A 523 5.19 12.77 -35.16
C ILE A 523 6.67 12.35 -35.10
N ILE A 524 7.47 12.62 -36.15
CA ILE A 524 8.93 12.40 -36.13
C ILE A 524 9.60 13.30 -35.08
N ALA A 525 9.25 14.59 -35.04
CA ALA A 525 9.79 15.51 -34.04
C ALA A 525 9.43 15.07 -32.61
N MET A 526 8.23 14.52 -32.41
CA MET A 526 7.82 13.89 -31.15
C MET A 526 8.72 12.71 -30.78
N GLY A 527 9.05 11.83 -31.73
CA GLY A 527 9.99 10.73 -31.51
C GLY A 527 11.37 11.21 -31.05
N SER A 528 11.89 12.28 -31.66
CA SER A 528 13.21 12.84 -31.35
C SER A 528 13.28 13.70 -30.08
N SER A 529 12.16 13.91 -29.39
CA SER A 529 12.07 14.81 -28.22
C SER A 529 13.04 14.43 -27.08
N SER A 530 13.28 13.14 -26.87
CA SER A 530 14.18 12.64 -25.82
C SER A 530 15.65 13.03 -26.02
N LEU A 531 16.08 13.23 -27.27
CA LEU A 531 17.44 13.64 -27.62
C LEU A 531 17.74 15.08 -27.19
N ILE A 532 16.71 15.90 -27.04
CA ILE A 532 16.83 17.30 -26.65
C ILE A 532 16.58 17.45 -25.15
N TRP A 533 15.42 16.99 -24.68
CA TRP A 533 14.98 17.27 -23.31
C TRP A 533 15.54 16.30 -22.27
N GLY A 534 16.00 15.11 -22.67
CA GLY A 534 16.72 14.18 -21.78
C GLY A 534 17.99 14.81 -21.20
N PRO A 535 18.93 15.28 -22.05
CA PRO A 535 20.13 16.01 -21.62
C PRO A 535 19.81 17.27 -20.82
N ILE A 536 18.87 18.10 -21.28
CA ILE A 536 18.45 19.33 -20.57
C ILE A 536 17.96 18.99 -19.16
N SER A 537 17.14 17.94 -19.01
CA SER A 537 16.68 17.47 -17.70
C SER A 537 17.82 17.02 -16.78
N GLY A 538 18.95 16.57 -17.33
CA GLY A 538 20.16 16.21 -16.58
C GLY A 538 21.07 17.40 -16.23
N ILE A 539 20.82 18.59 -16.80
CA ILE A 539 21.59 19.82 -16.56
C ILE A 539 20.85 20.75 -15.60
N ILE A 540 19.61 21.13 -15.92
CA ILE A 540 18.85 22.13 -15.15
C ILE A 540 17.88 21.52 -14.11
N GLY A 541 17.87 20.18 -14.00
CA GLY A 541 16.98 19.43 -13.14
C GLY A 541 15.63 19.07 -13.80
N ARG A 542 15.03 17.98 -13.32
CA ARG A 542 13.81 17.37 -13.89
C ARG A 542 12.60 18.31 -13.87
N ARG A 543 12.35 19.00 -12.76
CA ARG A 543 11.22 19.93 -12.62
C ARG A 543 11.32 21.10 -13.60
N ASN A 544 12.49 21.71 -13.69
CA ASN A 544 12.72 22.89 -14.54
C ASN A 544 12.66 22.53 -16.02
N ALA A 545 13.27 21.40 -16.42
CA ALA A 545 13.15 20.90 -17.79
C ALA A 545 11.70 20.56 -18.16
N TYR A 546 10.93 19.94 -17.25
CA TYR A 546 9.51 19.67 -17.45
C TYR A 546 8.73 20.96 -17.70
N ASN A 547 8.85 21.97 -16.82
CA ASN A 547 8.16 23.24 -16.97
C ASN A 547 8.59 24.03 -18.21
N ALA A 548 9.89 24.03 -18.54
CA ALA A 548 10.41 24.68 -19.74
C ALA A 548 9.85 24.03 -21.01
N ALA A 549 9.75 22.70 -21.06
CA ALA A 549 9.11 22.00 -22.18
C ALA A 549 7.63 22.35 -22.33
N ILE A 550 6.88 22.46 -21.21
CA ILE A 550 5.46 22.88 -21.23
C ILE A 550 5.36 24.31 -21.80
N PHE A 551 6.25 25.20 -21.38
CA PHE A 551 6.27 26.58 -21.84
C PHE A 551 6.56 26.69 -23.35
N VAL A 552 7.54 25.93 -23.85
CA VAL A 552 7.84 25.85 -25.30
C VAL A 552 6.63 25.32 -26.07
N LEU A 553 5.98 24.25 -25.58
CA LEU A 553 4.77 23.72 -26.22
C LEU A 553 3.64 24.76 -26.25
N CYS A 554 3.49 25.56 -25.19
CA CYS A 554 2.49 26.63 -25.12
C CYS A 554 2.74 27.68 -26.21
N ILE A 555 3.96 28.21 -26.30
CA ILE A 555 4.35 29.21 -27.32
C ILE A 555 4.14 28.66 -28.73
N CYS A 556 4.61 27.44 -29.00
CA CYS A 556 4.43 26.80 -30.30
C CYS A 556 2.95 26.58 -30.64
N SER A 557 2.10 26.31 -29.64
CA SER A 557 0.65 26.16 -29.84
C SER A 557 -0.02 27.51 -30.17
N VAL A 558 0.39 28.59 -29.50
CA VAL A 558 -0.04 29.97 -29.86
C VAL A 558 0.41 30.32 -31.28
N GLY A 559 1.66 30.02 -31.62
CA GLY A 559 2.22 30.23 -32.96
C GLY A 559 1.48 29.45 -34.04
N ALA A 560 1.08 28.20 -33.78
CA ALA A 560 0.28 27.40 -34.69
C ALA A 560 -1.15 27.96 -34.84
N ALA A 561 -1.77 28.43 -33.76
CA ALA A 561 -3.10 29.05 -33.79
C ALA A 561 -3.12 30.35 -34.60
N ALA A 562 -2.06 31.16 -34.48
CA ALA A 562 -1.92 32.47 -35.10
C ALA A 562 -1.16 32.44 -36.44
N ALA A 563 -0.80 31.26 -36.97
CA ALA A 563 0.04 31.15 -38.15
C ALA A 563 -0.62 31.79 -39.39
N PRO A 564 0.05 32.72 -40.09
CA PRO A 564 -0.50 33.38 -41.27
C PRO A 564 -0.41 32.52 -42.54
N ASP A 565 0.49 31.55 -42.58
CA ASP A 565 0.76 30.71 -43.75
C ASP A 565 1.09 29.25 -43.35
N PHE A 566 1.04 28.34 -44.33
CA PHE A 566 1.28 26.92 -44.13
C PHE A 566 2.69 26.58 -43.60
N ARG A 567 3.72 27.35 -43.99
CA ARG A 567 5.10 27.09 -43.55
C ARG A 567 5.23 27.45 -42.09
N THR A 568 4.76 28.63 -41.68
CA THR A 568 4.73 29.04 -40.27
C THR A 568 3.92 28.06 -39.43
N PHE A 569 2.76 27.63 -39.92
CA PHE A 569 1.93 26.63 -39.25
C PHE A 569 2.66 25.31 -39.03
N THR A 570 3.28 24.78 -40.08
CA THR A 570 4.05 23.52 -40.01
C THR A 570 5.26 23.67 -39.11
N SER A 571 6.04 24.74 -39.23
CA SER A 571 7.22 24.99 -38.40
C SER A 571 6.88 25.07 -36.92
N MET A 572 5.83 25.82 -36.54
CA MET A 572 5.41 25.92 -35.14
C MET A 572 4.96 24.58 -34.57
N ARG A 573 4.25 23.77 -35.37
CA ARG A 573 3.85 22.42 -34.93
C ARG A 573 5.01 21.45 -34.81
N VAL A 574 5.96 21.48 -35.74
CA VAL A 574 7.17 20.64 -35.68
C VAL A 574 8.03 21.02 -34.47
N LEU A 575 8.22 22.32 -34.22
CA LEU A 575 8.91 22.83 -33.02
C LEU A 575 8.22 22.39 -31.73
N GLY A 576 6.89 22.48 -31.68
CA GLY A 576 6.09 21.95 -30.56
C GLY A 576 6.24 20.43 -30.41
N GLY A 577 6.34 19.70 -31.53
CA GLY A 577 6.58 18.26 -31.59
C GLY A 577 7.82 17.82 -30.81
N PHE A 578 8.92 18.60 -30.85
CA PHE A 578 10.14 18.29 -30.10
C PHE A 578 9.98 18.29 -28.57
N THR A 579 8.85 18.72 -28.02
CA THR A 579 8.53 18.59 -26.58
C THR A 579 7.76 17.31 -26.24
N GLY A 580 7.23 16.62 -27.26
CA GLY A 580 6.08 15.74 -27.07
C GLY A 580 6.34 14.49 -26.24
N THR A 581 7.21 13.59 -26.70
CA THR A 581 7.45 12.33 -25.96
C THR A 581 8.23 12.55 -24.67
N PHE A 582 8.88 13.70 -24.49
CA PHE A 582 9.53 14.04 -23.23
C PHE A 582 8.54 14.03 -22.05
N PHE A 583 7.30 14.51 -22.21
CA PHE A 583 6.29 14.41 -21.15
C PHE A 583 5.95 12.96 -20.80
N MET A 584 6.00 12.06 -21.78
CA MET A 584 5.78 10.63 -21.56
C MET A 584 6.93 10.00 -20.78
N ILE A 585 8.16 10.33 -21.15
CA ILE A 585 9.40 9.82 -20.53
C ILE A 585 9.55 10.38 -19.11
N ALA A 586 9.49 11.69 -18.96
CA ALA A 586 9.58 12.37 -17.67
C ALA A 586 8.42 11.96 -16.76
N GLY A 587 7.19 11.83 -17.29
CA GLY A 587 6.05 11.34 -16.52
C GLY A 587 6.26 9.93 -15.95
N GLN A 588 6.71 8.98 -16.78
CA GLN A 588 7.00 7.61 -16.31
C GLN A 588 8.16 7.55 -15.31
N THR A 589 9.20 8.36 -15.50
CA THR A 589 10.34 8.41 -14.57
C THR A 589 9.95 9.04 -13.22
N ILE A 590 9.14 10.10 -13.22
CA ILE A 590 8.57 10.71 -12.00
C ILE A 590 7.71 9.67 -11.27
N LEU A 591 6.84 8.94 -11.97
CA LEU A 591 6.03 7.89 -11.35
C LEU A 591 6.85 6.73 -10.80
N ALA A 592 7.95 6.35 -11.47
CA ALA A 592 8.83 5.29 -11.00
C ALA A 592 9.53 5.63 -9.67
N ASP A 593 9.78 6.91 -9.41
CA ASP A 593 10.42 7.41 -8.19
C ASP A 593 9.41 7.62 -7.04
N ILE A 594 8.12 7.73 -7.36
CA ILE A 594 7.05 8.01 -6.38
C ILE A 594 6.27 6.74 -5.99
N PHE A 595 6.10 5.80 -6.93
CA PHE A 595 5.32 4.57 -6.77
C PHE A 595 6.21 3.32 -6.68
N LYS A 596 5.97 2.52 -5.63
CA LYS A 596 6.67 1.23 -5.41
C LYS A 596 6.38 0.25 -6.57
N PRO A 597 7.34 -0.62 -6.95
CA PRO A 597 7.21 -1.54 -8.09
C PRO A 597 5.98 -2.46 -8.07
N LYS A 598 5.44 -2.79 -6.89
CA LYS A 598 4.27 -3.70 -6.74
C LYS A 598 2.93 -3.04 -7.10
N VAL A 599 2.82 -1.72 -7.07
CA VAL A 599 1.60 -0.94 -7.45
C VAL A 599 1.81 -0.05 -8.68
N ARG A 600 3.02 -0.09 -9.25
CA ARG A 600 3.43 0.75 -10.37
C ARG A 600 2.64 0.48 -11.65
N GLY A 601 2.23 -0.77 -11.92
CA GLY A 601 1.47 -1.10 -13.14
C GLY A 601 0.11 -0.40 -13.18
N THR A 602 -0.59 -0.37 -12.05
CA THR A 602 -1.85 0.37 -11.91
C THR A 602 -1.67 1.89 -12.08
N ALA A 603 -0.62 2.48 -11.47
CA ALA A 603 -0.32 3.91 -11.64
C ALA A 603 0.08 4.25 -13.09
N VAL A 604 0.89 3.41 -13.73
CA VAL A 604 1.25 3.54 -15.14
C VAL A 604 0.02 3.38 -16.03
N GLY A 605 -0.93 2.50 -15.70
CA GLY A 605 -2.21 2.38 -16.40
C GLY A 605 -3.01 3.69 -16.40
N PHE A 606 -3.19 4.33 -15.24
CA PHE A 606 -3.86 5.64 -15.17
C PHE A 606 -3.10 6.75 -15.91
N PHE A 607 -1.78 6.74 -15.85
CA PHE A 607 -0.94 7.65 -16.62
C PHE A 607 -1.08 7.44 -18.14
N MET A 608 -1.10 6.18 -18.57
CA MET A 608 -1.29 5.81 -19.96
C MET A 608 -2.67 6.24 -20.46
N ALA A 609 -3.69 6.27 -19.60
CA ALA A 609 -5.01 6.79 -19.95
C ALA A 609 -4.93 8.19 -20.59
N GLY A 610 -4.08 9.09 -20.08
CA GLY A 610 -3.84 10.40 -20.70
C GLY A 610 -3.21 10.30 -22.10
N SER A 611 -2.10 9.56 -22.20
CA SER A 611 -1.37 9.33 -23.46
C SER A 611 -2.22 8.71 -24.57
N VAL A 612 -3.22 7.89 -24.23
CA VAL A 612 -3.98 7.10 -25.22
C VAL A 612 -5.34 7.70 -25.50
N SER A 613 -5.88 8.49 -24.58
CA SER A 613 -7.13 9.23 -24.80
C SER A 613 -6.92 10.42 -25.73
N GLY A 614 -5.76 11.07 -25.69
CA GLY A 614 -5.48 12.21 -26.57
C GLY A 614 -5.68 11.90 -28.07
N PRO A 615 -5.10 10.81 -28.62
CA PRO A 615 -5.28 10.44 -30.03
C PRO A 615 -6.72 10.09 -30.44
N ALA A 616 -7.56 9.69 -29.49
CA ALA A 616 -8.95 9.31 -29.76
C ALA A 616 -9.94 10.47 -29.54
N ILE A 617 -9.73 11.27 -28.50
CA ILE A 617 -10.55 12.44 -28.17
C ILE A 617 -10.24 13.59 -29.14
N GLY A 618 -8.99 13.69 -29.61
CA GLY A 618 -8.52 14.72 -30.53
C GLY A 618 -9.45 14.92 -31.72
N PRO A 619 -9.67 13.91 -32.58
CA PRO A 619 -10.56 14.02 -33.74
C PRO A 619 -12.03 14.27 -33.36
N CYS A 620 -12.50 13.77 -32.23
CA CYS A 620 -13.87 14.04 -31.78
C CYS A 620 -14.06 15.52 -31.44
N ILE A 621 -13.17 16.09 -30.61
CA ILE A 621 -13.21 17.51 -30.26
C ILE A 621 -12.91 18.39 -31.49
N GLY A 622 -11.96 17.99 -32.32
CA GLY A 622 -11.64 18.68 -33.57
C GLY A 622 -12.84 18.74 -34.52
N GLY A 623 -13.58 17.64 -34.65
CA GLY A 623 -14.80 17.56 -35.48
C GLY A 623 -15.92 18.45 -34.95
N VAL A 624 -16.12 18.49 -33.63
CA VAL A 624 -17.06 19.44 -32.98
C VAL A 624 -16.66 20.88 -33.27
N ILE A 625 -15.38 21.22 -33.04
CA ILE A 625 -14.88 22.58 -33.21
C ILE A 625 -15.05 23.03 -34.66
N VAL A 626 -14.56 22.25 -35.64
CA VAL A 626 -14.65 22.58 -37.07
C VAL A 626 -16.10 22.71 -37.57
N THR A 627 -17.04 22.03 -36.92
CA THR A 627 -18.48 22.14 -37.28
C THR A 627 -19.09 23.47 -36.82
N PHE A 628 -18.64 24.03 -35.70
CA PHE A 628 -19.27 25.21 -35.07
C PHE A 628 -18.37 26.45 -35.00
N ALA A 629 -17.09 26.32 -35.32
CA ALA A 629 -16.07 27.35 -35.20
C ALA A 629 -14.92 27.10 -36.20
N LYS A 630 -14.00 28.06 -36.31
CA LYS A 630 -12.81 27.94 -37.17
C LYS A 630 -11.85 26.89 -36.63
N TRP A 631 -11.19 26.13 -37.51
CA TRP A 631 -10.19 25.12 -37.13
C TRP A 631 -9.08 25.64 -36.20
N ARG A 632 -8.73 26.93 -36.29
CA ARG A 632 -7.72 27.58 -35.43
C ARG A 632 -8.04 27.46 -33.93
N VAL A 633 -9.32 27.34 -33.58
CA VAL A 633 -9.78 27.16 -32.19
C VAL A 633 -9.26 25.84 -31.58
N ILE A 634 -8.97 24.81 -32.39
CA ILE A 634 -8.34 23.57 -31.92
C ILE A 634 -7.02 23.87 -31.19
N TYR A 635 -6.23 24.78 -31.74
CA TYR A 635 -4.94 25.18 -31.16
C TYR A 635 -5.11 26.12 -29.97
N TRP A 636 -6.15 26.96 -29.93
CA TRP A 636 -6.49 27.74 -28.73
C TRP A 636 -6.95 26.86 -27.56
N VAL A 637 -7.70 25.80 -27.83
CA VAL A 637 -8.04 24.77 -26.83
C VAL A 637 -6.77 24.10 -26.33
N GLN A 638 -5.85 23.74 -27.23
CA GLN A 638 -4.55 23.19 -26.85
C GLN A 638 -3.73 24.16 -25.98
N VAL A 639 -3.72 25.47 -26.28
CA VAL A 639 -3.09 26.50 -25.43
C VAL A 639 -3.71 26.50 -24.03
N GLY A 640 -5.05 26.43 -23.92
CA GLY A 640 -5.73 26.33 -22.63
C GLY A 640 -5.35 25.07 -21.84
N MET A 641 -5.29 23.91 -22.51
CA MET A 641 -4.90 22.64 -21.89
C MET A 641 -3.45 22.68 -21.38
N VAL A 642 -2.52 23.19 -22.18
CA VAL A 642 -1.10 23.30 -21.84
C VAL A 642 -0.87 24.37 -20.76
N GLY A 643 -1.56 25.50 -20.83
CA GLY A 643 -1.52 26.56 -19.81
C GLY A 643 -2.03 26.10 -18.45
N PHE A 644 -3.13 25.34 -18.42
CA PHE A 644 -3.63 24.70 -17.20
C PHE A 644 -2.62 23.70 -16.63
N GLY A 645 -2.03 22.88 -17.51
CA GLY A 645 -0.96 21.95 -17.14
C GLY A 645 0.28 22.66 -16.57
N LEU A 646 0.68 23.79 -17.15
CA LEU A 646 1.81 24.61 -16.68
C LEU A 646 1.54 25.14 -15.27
N ALA A 647 0.35 25.70 -15.03
CA ALA A 647 -0.03 26.23 -13.72
C ALA A 647 0.02 25.13 -12.64
N LEU A 648 -0.56 23.96 -12.92
CA LEU A 648 -0.51 22.84 -11.98
C LEU A 648 0.91 22.29 -11.79
N SER A 649 1.68 22.19 -12.86
CA SER A 649 3.06 21.68 -12.82
C SER A 649 3.97 22.57 -11.97
N LEU A 650 3.86 23.89 -12.11
CA LEU A 650 4.60 24.86 -11.29
C LEU A 650 4.27 24.71 -9.79
N LEU A 651 3.01 24.43 -9.45
CA LEU A 651 2.54 24.33 -8.07
C LEU A 651 2.87 22.98 -7.40
N PHE A 652 2.75 21.86 -8.13
CA PHE A 652 2.69 20.54 -7.51
C PHE A 652 3.82 19.57 -7.89
N ILE A 653 4.50 19.73 -9.03
CA ILE A 653 5.64 18.85 -9.38
C ILE A 653 6.83 19.19 -8.46
N PRO A 654 7.27 18.26 -7.60
CA PRO A 654 8.35 18.50 -6.65
C PRO A 654 9.72 18.55 -7.34
N ASP A 655 10.66 19.27 -6.71
CA ASP A 655 12.07 19.20 -7.10
C ASP A 655 12.70 17.96 -6.44
N ILE A 656 12.75 16.85 -7.19
CA ILE A 656 13.32 15.58 -6.71
C ILE A 656 14.82 15.63 -6.98
N LYS A 657 15.60 16.08 -5.99
CA LYS A 657 17.07 15.99 -6.02
C LYS A 657 17.48 14.51 -6.05
N LYS A 658 18.48 14.17 -6.88
CA LYS A 658 19.05 12.81 -6.94
C LYS A 658 19.58 12.46 -5.55
N ALA A 659 19.16 11.34 -4.99
CA ALA A 659 19.81 10.78 -3.80
C ALA A 659 21.26 10.46 -4.16
N SER A 660 22.21 11.02 -3.41
CA SER A 660 23.63 10.65 -3.49
C SER A 660 23.78 9.24 -2.92
N GLU A 661 24.44 8.35 -3.66
CA GLU A 661 24.56 6.92 -3.33
C GLU A 661 25.74 6.60 -2.40
N ASN A 662 26.39 7.59 -1.78
CA ASN A 662 27.43 7.36 -0.78
C ASN A 662 26.92 7.77 0.61
N GLY A 663 26.69 6.79 1.49
CA GLY A 663 26.27 6.98 2.87
C GLY A 663 27.32 7.65 3.75
N GLN A 664 27.52 8.96 3.57
CA GLN A 664 28.26 9.82 4.49
C GLN A 664 27.39 11.03 4.85
N ASP A 665 27.10 11.13 6.15
CA ASP A 665 26.63 12.27 6.94
C ASP A 665 25.91 13.41 6.17
N GLU A 666 24.58 13.40 6.25
CA GLU A 666 23.70 14.43 5.66
C GLU A 666 23.80 15.81 6.33
N ASP A 667 24.57 16.00 7.40
CA ASP A 667 24.69 17.30 8.08
C ASP A 667 25.92 18.13 7.67
N ASN A 668 26.89 17.60 6.90
CA ASN A 668 28.12 18.34 6.55
C ASN A 668 28.35 18.61 5.05
N ILE A 669 27.49 18.16 4.14
CA ILE A 669 27.70 18.33 2.68
C ILE A 669 26.84 19.48 2.08
N VAL A 670 25.91 20.04 2.85
CA VAL A 670 24.92 21.01 2.34
C VAL A 670 25.53 22.36 1.91
N GLU A 671 26.78 22.66 2.28
CA GLU A 671 27.45 23.92 1.91
C GLU A 671 28.35 23.87 0.66
N ILE A 672 28.71 22.70 0.10
CA ILE A 672 29.78 22.63 -0.92
C ILE A 672 29.28 22.61 -2.38
N ASP A 673 28.07 22.12 -2.68
CA ASP A 673 27.72 21.78 -4.09
C ASP A 673 26.84 22.79 -4.86
N ASN A 674 26.42 23.90 -4.25
CA ASN A 674 25.52 24.85 -4.92
C ASN A 674 26.21 25.88 -5.85
N ARG A 675 27.49 25.70 -6.24
CA ARG A 675 28.22 26.69 -7.09
C ARG A 675 29.19 26.14 -8.14
N ARG A 676 29.14 24.87 -8.56
CA ARG A 676 29.93 24.43 -9.73
C ARG A 676 29.18 24.68 -11.04
N SER A 677 29.53 25.77 -11.73
CA SER A 677 29.12 26.00 -13.12
C SER A 677 29.76 24.95 -14.02
N LEU A 678 28.95 24.09 -14.65
CA LEU A 678 29.41 23.12 -15.67
C LEU A 678 30.10 23.87 -16.83
N SER A 679 31.21 23.33 -17.34
CA SER A 679 31.90 23.88 -18.50
C SER A 679 31.18 23.53 -19.82
N THR A 680 31.35 24.35 -20.86
CA THR A 680 30.70 24.16 -22.18
C THR A 680 30.96 22.77 -22.81
N PRO A 681 32.18 22.19 -22.75
CA PRO A 681 32.44 20.85 -23.26
C PRO A 681 31.68 19.75 -22.48
N GLU A 682 31.54 19.90 -21.16
CA GLU A 682 30.78 18.97 -20.32
C GLU A 682 29.27 19.03 -20.61
N ILE A 683 28.75 20.23 -20.94
CA ILE A 683 27.37 20.40 -21.39
C ILE A 683 27.16 19.70 -22.73
N LEU A 684 28.05 19.91 -23.71
CA LEU A 684 27.96 19.29 -25.03
C LEU A 684 28.07 17.76 -24.97
N ALA A 685 28.94 17.22 -24.10
CA ALA A 685 29.07 15.79 -23.90
C ALA A 685 27.77 15.12 -23.39
N LYS A 686 26.92 15.85 -22.65
CA LYS A 686 25.61 15.32 -22.20
C LYS A 686 24.58 15.15 -23.32
N PHE A 687 24.76 15.79 -24.48
CA PHE A 687 23.87 15.67 -25.65
C PHE A 687 24.26 14.50 -26.58
N ASP A 688 25.21 13.67 -26.17
CA ASP A 688 25.64 12.51 -26.95
C ASP A 688 24.53 11.45 -27.06
N PRO A 689 24.03 11.14 -28.28
CA PRO A 689 22.94 10.19 -28.47
C PRO A 689 23.37 8.72 -28.34
N ARG A 690 24.68 8.43 -28.25
CA ARG A 690 25.22 7.06 -28.20
C ARG A 690 24.66 6.25 -27.02
N GLY A 691 24.32 6.89 -25.90
CA GLY A 691 23.68 6.22 -24.77
C GLY A 691 22.32 5.61 -25.12
N ILE A 692 21.50 6.30 -25.92
CA ILE A 692 20.17 5.82 -26.32
C ILE A 692 20.28 4.74 -27.38
N PHE A 693 21.06 4.97 -28.44
CA PHE A 693 21.17 4.01 -29.54
C PHE A 693 22.00 2.78 -29.18
N GLY A 694 22.99 2.91 -28.29
CA GLY A 694 23.77 1.78 -27.78
C GLY A 694 22.89 0.75 -27.03
N LEU A 695 21.82 1.19 -26.37
CA LEU A 695 20.88 0.31 -25.69
C LEU A 695 20.01 -0.52 -26.65
N LEU A 696 19.84 -0.07 -27.90
CA LEU A 696 19.13 -0.83 -28.93
C LEU A 696 19.93 -2.02 -29.47
N MET A 697 21.24 -2.11 -29.14
CA MET A 697 22.04 -3.30 -29.49
C MET A 697 21.66 -4.52 -28.64
N TYR A 698 21.00 -4.33 -27.50
CA TYR A 698 20.53 -5.44 -26.66
C TYR A 698 19.24 -6.03 -27.25
N PRO A 699 19.23 -7.31 -27.66
CA PRO A 699 18.09 -7.91 -28.35
C PRO A 699 16.78 -7.83 -27.57
N ASN A 700 16.83 -7.93 -26.24
CA ASN A 700 15.64 -7.87 -25.38
C ASN A 700 14.99 -6.49 -25.33
N ILE A 701 15.77 -5.41 -25.48
CA ILE A 701 15.28 -4.03 -25.54
C ILE A 701 14.76 -3.77 -26.95
N LEU A 702 15.55 -4.10 -27.97
CA LEU A 702 15.18 -3.94 -29.38
C LEU A 702 13.86 -4.63 -29.72
N PHE A 703 13.66 -5.88 -29.28
CA PHE A 703 12.43 -6.63 -29.54
C PHE A 703 11.20 -6.01 -28.89
N ALA A 704 11.32 -5.48 -27.67
CA ALA A 704 10.24 -4.78 -26.99
C ALA A 704 9.91 -3.45 -27.69
N ASP A 705 10.93 -2.71 -28.13
CA ASP A 705 10.77 -1.42 -28.79
C ASP A 705 10.20 -1.57 -30.20
N LEU A 706 10.66 -2.55 -30.98
CA LEU A 706 10.08 -2.91 -32.28
C LEU A 706 8.61 -3.31 -32.15
N THR A 707 8.25 -4.07 -31.10
CA THR A 707 6.85 -4.40 -30.84
C THR A 707 6.02 -3.15 -30.56
N CYS A 708 6.55 -2.18 -29.80
CA CYS A 708 5.89 -0.89 -29.61
C CYS A 708 5.71 -0.12 -30.94
N GLY A 709 6.69 -0.21 -31.84
CA GLY A 709 6.61 0.30 -33.21
C GLY A 709 5.47 -0.33 -34.01
N PHE A 710 5.38 -1.65 -34.06
CA PHE A 710 4.29 -2.37 -34.75
C PHE A 710 2.90 -2.01 -34.21
N LEU A 711 2.77 -1.90 -32.88
CA LEU A 711 1.51 -1.49 -32.25
C LEU A 711 1.16 -0.03 -32.59
N ALA A 712 2.14 0.87 -32.62
CA ALA A 712 1.91 2.25 -33.02
C ALA A 712 1.56 2.39 -34.51
N PHE A 713 2.11 1.52 -35.36
CA PHE A 713 1.72 1.45 -36.76
C PHE A 713 0.22 1.17 -36.90
N TYR A 714 -0.29 0.15 -36.19
CA TYR A 714 -1.72 -0.15 -36.16
C TYR A 714 -2.55 1.00 -35.57
N GLN A 715 -2.09 1.60 -34.46
CA GLN A 715 -2.81 2.71 -33.82
C GLN A 715 -3.07 3.86 -34.79
N TYR A 716 -2.03 4.33 -35.47
CA TYR A 716 -2.16 5.44 -36.41
C TYR A 716 -2.78 5.02 -37.74
N ALA A 717 -2.71 3.74 -38.12
CA ALA A 717 -3.45 3.20 -39.27
C ALA A 717 -4.96 3.26 -39.01
N LEU A 718 -5.40 2.83 -37.83
CA LEU A 718 -6.80 2.88 -37.42
C LEU A 718 -7.32 4.32 -37.39
N LEU A 719 -6.57 5.25 -36.79
CA LEU A 719 -7.03 6.63 -36.60
C LEU A 719 -6.98 7.47 -37.89
N THR A 720 -5.92 7.32 -38.70
CA THR A 720 -5.73 8.12 -39.93
C THR A 720 -6.62 7.63 -41.08
N SER A 721 -7.05 6.36 -41.06
CA SER A 721 -7.87 5.80 -42.14
C SER A 721 -9.37 6.14 -42.05
N VAL A 722 -9.86 6.66 -40.93
CA VAL A 722 -11.30 6.96 -40.75
C VAL A 722 -11.81 7.95 -41.82
N PRO A 723 -11.16 9.10 -42.10
CA PRO A 723 -11.68 10.04 -43.08
C PRO A 723 -11.69 9.50 -44.52
N SER A 724 -10.75 8.61 -44.86
CA SER A 724 -10.63 8.04 -46.21
C SER A 724 -11.47 6.78 -46.42
N ILE A 725 -11.82 6.03 -45.37
CA ILE A 725 -12.61 4.80 -45.46
C ILE A 725 -14.05 5.00 -44.98
N ILE A 726 -14.22 5.47 -43.74
CA ILE A 726 -15.51 5.44 -43.04
C ILE A 726 -16.43 6.55 -43.57
N ASN A 727 -15.91 7.77 -43.76
CA ASN A 727 -16.70 8.91 -44.23
C ASN A 727 -17.36 8.67 -45.59
N PRO A 728 -16.61 8.29 -46.65
CA PRO A 728 -17.21 8.04 -47.96
C PRO A 728 -18.15 6.83 -47.95
N ARG A 729 -17.81 5.77 -47.20
CA ARG A 729 -18.60 4.53 -47.16
C ARG A 729 -19.97 4.71 -46.51
N PHE A 730 -20.04 5.40 -45.38
CA PHE A 730 -21.28 5.57 -44.62
C PHE A 730 -21.93 6.94 -44.83
N HIS A 731 -21.46 7.70 -45.82
CA HIS A 731 -21.94 9.04 -46.14
C HIS A 731 -21.95 9.97 -44.92
N LEU A 732 -20.87 9.95 -44.13
CA LEU A 732 -20.74 10.86 -42.99
C LEU A 732 -20.38 12.26 -43.51
N THR A 733 -21.39 13.10 -43.70
CA THR A 733 -21.28 14.40 -44.39
C THR A 733 -20.70 15.52 -43.54
N THR A 734 -20.64 15.36 -42.21
CA THR A 734 -20.15 16.42 -41.31
C THR A 734 -18.91 15.97 -40.53
N PRO A 735 -17.95 16.88 -40.27
CA PRO A 735 -16.79 16.61 -39.41
C PRO A 735 -17.18 16.13 -38.00
N LEU A 736 -18.31 16.60 -37.46
CA LEU A 736 -18.87 16.13 -36.19
C LEU A 736 -19.16 14.62 -36.21
N VAL A 737 -19.93 14.15 -37.19
CA VAL A 737 -20.35 12.74 -37.25
C VAL A 737 -19.15 11.82 -37.54
N SER A 738 -18.20 12.29 -38.37
CA SER A 738 -16.92 11.60 -38.56
C SER A 738 -16.11 11.50 -37.26
N GLY A 739 -16.06 12.59 -36.48
CA GLY A 739 -15.37 12.67 -35.18
C GLY A 739 -15.94 11.70 -34.12
N LEU A 740 -17.25 11.42 -34.15
CA LEU A 740 -17.90 10.49 -33.19
C LEU A 740 -17.41 9.05 -33.34
N PHE A 741 -16.98 8.63 -34.53
CA PHE A 741 -16.44 7.27 -34.74
C PHE A 741 -15.25 6.99 -33.82
N TYR A 742 -14.42 7.99 -33.55
CA TYR A 742 -13.21 7.88 -32.73
C TYR A 742 -13.48 7.60 -31.25
N LEU A 743 -14.72 7.79 -30.78
CA LEU A 743 -15.10 7.44 -29.41
C LEU A 743 -15.02 5.93 -29.16
N ALA A 744 -15.31 5.10 -30.16
CA ALA A 744 -15.27 3.65 -30.02
C ALA A 744 -13.85 3.09 -29.80
N PRO A 745 -12.85 3.36 -30.67
CA PRO A 745 -11.47 2.98 -30.40
C PRO A 745 -10.92 3.69 -29.16
N GLY A 746 -11.33 4.93 -28.85
CA GLY A 746 -10.96 5.63 -27.63
C GLY A 746 -11.43 4.95 -26.34
N ALA A 747 -12.70 4.53 -26.30
CA ALA A 747 -13.24 3.75 -25.19
C ALA A 747 -12.53 2.40 -25.06
N GLY A 748 -12.18 1.78 -26.19
CA GLY A 748 -11.33 0.60 -26.25
C GLY A 748 -9.96 0.84 -25.63
N PHE A 749 -9.28 1.94 -25.99
CA PHE A 749 -7.98 2.30 -25.44
C PHE A 749 -8.03 2.47 -23.91
N LEU A 750 -9.05 3.17 -23.40
CA LEU A 750 -9.27 3.35 -21.96
C LEU A 750 -9.53 2.02 -21.24
N PHE A 751 -10.43 1.20 -21.79
CA PHE A 751 -10.76 -0.11 -21.24
C PHE A 751 -9.53 -1.02 -21.21
N GLY A 752 -8.81 -1.14 -22.33
CA GLY A 752 -7.58 -1.92 -22.43
C GLY A 752 -6.48 -1.40 -21.49
N SER A 753 -6.41 -0.09 -21.28
CA SER A 753 -5.43 0.50 -20.35
C SER A 753 -5.74 0.15 -18.89
N ILE A 754 -6.99 0.29 -18.45
CA ILE A 754 -7.38 -0.01 -17.07
C ILE A 754 -7.30 -1.52 -16.78
N VAL A 755 -7.85 -2.35 -17.68
CA VAL A 755 -7.89 -3.81 -17.52
C VAL A 755 -6.50 -4.40 -17.71
N GLY A 756 -5.75 -3.97 -18.73
CA GLY A 756 -4.39 -4.42 -19.01
C GLY A 756 -3.42 -4.12 -17.88
N GLY A 757 -3.52 -2.95 -17.23
CA GLY A 757 -2.72 -2.61 -16.05
C GLY A 757 -2.95 -3.57 -14.88
N ARG A 758 -4.24 -3.87 -14.59
CA ARG A 758 -4.63 -4.83 -13.54
C ARG A 758 -4.19 -6.26 -13.87
N LEU A 759 -4.33 -6.69 -15.13
CA LEU A 759 -3.87 -8.00 -15.59
C LEU A 759 -2.35 -8.13 -15.52
N SER A 760 -1.62 -7.05 -15.83
CA SER A 760 -0.16 -7.01 -15.70
C SER A 760 0.28 -7.19 -14.25
N ASP A 761 -0.32 -6.46 -13.30
CA ASP A 761 0.00 -6.58 -11.88
C ASP A 761 -0.39 -7.97 -11.33
N ARG A 762 -1.53 -8.54 -11.75
CA ARG A 762 -1.92 -9.93 -11.41
C ARG A 762 -0.93 -10.96 -11.96
N THR A 763 -0.49 -10.79 -13.20
CA THR A 763 0.45 -11.74 -13.85
C THR A 763 1.80 -11.72 -13.14
N VAL A 764 2.31 -10.54 -12.78
CA VAL A 764 3.55 -10.44 -12.02
C VAL A 764 3.46 -11.09 -10.65
N LYS A 765 2.35 -10.86 -9.92
CA LYS A 765 2.12 -11.55 -8.64
C LYS A 765 2.15 -13.07 -8.82
N ARG A 766 1.46 -13.59 -9.83
CA ARG A 766 1.45 -15.03 -10.16
C ARG A 766 2.85 -15.58 -10.48
N TYR A 767 3.65 -14.87 -11.26
CA TYR A 767 4.99 -15.34 -11.64
C TYR A 767 6.04 -15.18 -10.53
N ILE A 768 5.88 -14.20 -9.62
CA ILE A 768 6.70 -14.09 -8.40
C ILE A 768 6.44 -15.28 -7.48
N VAL A 769 5.17 -15.68 -7.35
CA VAL A 769 4.78 -16.89 -6.59
C VAL A 769 5.37 -18.14 -7.26
N LYS A 770 5.27 -18.27 -8.59
CA LYS A 770 5.86 -19.40 -9.35
C LYS A 770 7.40 -19.49 -9.34
N ARG A 771 8.11 -18.52 -8.76
CA ARG A 771 9.59 -18.47 -8.72
C ARG A 771 10.11 -18.13 -7.33
N ASN A 772 9.36 -18.49 -6.29
CA ASN A 772 9.81 -18.40 -4.90
C ASN A 772 10.32 -17.00 -4.51
N GLY A 773 9.54 -15.98 -4.86
CA GLY A 773 9.83 -14.59 -4.50
C GLY A 773 10.75 -13.84 -5.49
N VAL A 774 11.38 -14.53 -6.43
CA VAL A 774 12.29 -13.91 -7.41
C VAL A 774 11.48 -13.17 -8.49
N ARG A 775 11.57 -11.83 -8.46
CA ARG A 775 10.90 -10.95 -9.43
C ARG A 775 11.76 -10.73 -10.67
N LEU A 776 11.35 -11.26 -11.82
CA LEU A 776 11.94 -10.88 -13.11
C LEU A 776 11.07 -9.84 -13.85
N PRO A 777 11.65 -8.73 -14.35
CA PRO A 777 10.93 -7.74 -15.14
C PRO A 777 10.14 -8.31 -16.32
N ARG A 778 10.66 -9.35 -16.99
CA ARG A 778 10.05 -10.00 -18.16
C ARG A 778 8.70 -10.65 -17.89
N ASP A 779 8.38 -11.02 -16.66
CA ASP A 779 7.14 -11.73 -16.34
C ASP A 779 5.89 -10.89 -16.62
N ARG A 780 6.06 -9.56 -16.61
CA ARG A 780 5.03 -8.58 -17.00
C ARG A 780 4.53 -8.83 -18.43
N LEU A 781 5.42 -9.23 -19.34
CA LEU A 781 5.13 -9.38 -20.76
C LEU A 781 4.10 -10.47 -21.04
N ASN A 782 4.04 -11.50 -20.19
CA ASN A 782 3.07 -12.59 -20.32
C ASN A 782 1.62 -12.10 -20.25
N SER A 783 1.36 -10.95 -19.61
CA SER A 783 0.00 -10.38 -19.52
C SER A 783 -0.52 -9.82 -20.86
N GLY A 784 0.38 -9.40 -21.75
CA GLY A 784 0.04 -8.82 -23.05
C GLY A 784 -0.04 -9.84 -24.19
N LEU A 785 0.38 -11.10 -23.97
CA LEU A 785 0.41 -12.11 -25.03
C LEU A 785 -0.98 -12.47 -25.54
N LEU A 786 -1.98 -12.57 -24.65
CA LEU A 786 -3.37 -12.85 -25.04
C LEU A 786 -3.92 -11.75 -25.96
N THR A 787 -3.65 -10.49 -25.62
CA THR A 787 -4.13 -9.36 -26.39
C THR A 787 -3.39 -9.21 -27.72
N LEU A 788 -2.09 -9.52 -27.76
CA LEU A 788 -1.25 -9.52 -28.97
C LEU A 788 -1.62 -10.61 -29.97
N PHE A 789 -1.85 -11.84 -29.52
CA PHE A 789 -2.08 -12.98 -30.41
C PHE A 789 -3.53 -13.19 -30.82
N PHE A 790 -4.49 -12.74 -30.00
CA PHE A 790 -5.90 -13.09 -30.21
C PHE A 790 -6.78 -11.85 -30.34
N VAL A 791 -6.84 -11.00 -29.33
CA VAL A 791 -7.82 -9.90 -29.29
C VAL A 791 -7.57 -8.88 -30.40
N LEU A 792 -6.33 -8.38 -30.52
CA LEU A 792 -5.97 -7.37 -31.53
C LEU A 792 -6.05 -7.94 -32.96
N PRO A 793 -5.46 -9.11 -33.29
CA PRO A 793 -5.59 -9.73 -34.61
C PRO A 793 -7.04 -9.98 -35.04
N ALA A 794 -7.84 -10.60 -34.18
CA ALA A 794 -9.23 -10.94 -34.52
C ALA A 794 -10.06 -9.68 -34.79
N ALA A 795 -9.97 -8.67 -33.91
CA ALA A 795 -10.68 -7.41 -34.09
C ALA A 795 -10.22 -6.66 -35.35
N THR A 796 -8.91 -6.68 -35.65
CA THR A 796 -8.35 -6.01 -36.84
C THR A 796 -8.77 -6.67 -38.15
N LEU A 797 -8.80 -8.01 -38.20
CA LEU A 797 -9.28 -8.75 -39.37
C LEU A 797 -10.77 -8.49 -39.61
N VAL A 798 -11.59 -8.52 -38.56
CA VAL A 798 -13.01 -8.18 -38.64
C VAL A 798 -13.16 -6.74 -39.16
N TYR A 799 -12.43 -5.77 -38.60
CA TYR A 799 -12.47 -4.38 -39.05
C TYR A 799 -12.12 -4.24 -40.54
N GLY A 800 -10.96 -4.75 -40.96
CA GLY A 800 -10.46 -4.57 -42.32
C GLY A 800 -11.31 -5.26 -43.39
N TRP A 801 -11.67 -6.53 -43.19
CA TRP A 801 -12.38 -7.30 -44.21
C TRP A 801 -13.85 -6.98 -44.29
N THR A 802 -14.52 -6.64 -43.19
CA THR A 802 -15.91 -6.18 -43.24
C THR A 802 -16.01 -4.79 -43.89
N LEU A 803 -15.00 -3.94 -43.70
CA LEU A 803 -14.86 -2.69 -44.45
C LEU A 803 -14.48 -2.88 -45.92
N GLN A 804 -13.82 -3.96 -46.32
CA GLN A 804 -13.59 -4.22 -47.75
C GLN A 804 -14.78 -4.91 -48.42
N LYS A 805 -15.50 -5.78 -47.72
CA LYS A 805 -16.61 -6.59 -48.27
C LYS A 805 -17.98 -5.96 -48.11
N GLU A 806 -18.05 -4.79 -47.49
CA GLU A 806 -19.31 -4.05 -47.30
C GLU A 806 -20.35 -4.78 -46.43
N VAL A 807 -19.90 -5.64 -45.52
CA VAL A 807 -20.77 -6.44 -44.63
C VAL A 807 -20.84 -5.83 -43.23
N GLY A 808 -22.01 -5.92 -42.57
CA GLY A 808 -22.16 -5.64 -41.14
C GLY A 808 -22.54 -4.19 -40.76
N GLY A 809 -22.80 -3.33 -41.74
CA GLY A 809 -23.21 -1.94 -41.52
C GLY A 809 -22.19 -1.12 -40.72
N VAL A 810 -22.63 -0.02 -40.09
CA VAL A 810 -21.77 0.85 -39.28
C VAL A 810 -21.39 0.24 -37.92
N ALA A 811 -22.22 -0.68 -37.40
CA ALA A 811 -22.06 -1.27 -36.08
C ALA A 811 -20.81 -2.16 -35.98
N VAL A 812 -20.56 -2.99 -36.99
CA VAL A 812 -19.43 -3.95 -36.95
C VAL A 812 -18.07 -3.22 -36.88
N PRO A 813 -17.77 -2.23 -37.74
CA PRO A 813 -16.53 -1.44 -37.64
C PRO A 813 -16.36 -0.76 -36.28
N ILE A 814 -17.44 -0.24 -35.69
CA ILE A 814 -17.42 0.39 -34.35
C ILE A 814 -17.04 -0.62 -33.26
N ILE A 815 -17.70 -1.78 -33.23
CA ILE A 815 -17.44 -2.83 -32.24
C ILE A 815 -16.02 -3.39 -32.41
N SER A 816 -15.60 -3.63 -33.66
CA SER A 816 -14.24 -4.10 -33.94
C SER A 816 -13.18 -3.06 -33.60
N ALA A 817 -13.43 -1.76 -33.81
CA ALA A 817 -12.51 -0.70 -33.44
C ALA A 817 -12.35 -0.59 -31.91
N PHE A 818 -13.44 -0.80 -31.15
CA PHE A 818 -13.38 -0.88 -29.69
C PHE A 818 -12.48 -2.03 -29.22
N TRP A 819 -12.72 -3.26 -29.70
CA TRP A 819 -11.92 -4.41 -29.29
C TRP A 819 -10.48 -4.36 -29.81
N GLY A 820 -10.27 -3.81 -31.01
CA GLY A 820 -8.95 -3.52 -31.54
C GLY A 820 -8.19 -2.52 -30.67
N GLY A 821 -8.88 -1.48 -30.18
CA GLY A 821 -8.30 -0.53 -29.22
C GLY A 821 -8.01 -1.16 -27.87
N ALA A 822 -8.90 -2.01 -27.35
CA ALA A 822 -8.70 -2.73 -26.10
C ALA A 822 -7.49 -3.69 -26.17
N GLY A 823 -7.38 -4.46 -27.26
CA GLY A 823 -6.25 -5.36 -27.51
C GLY A 823 -4.93 -4.61 -27.68
N LEU A 824 -4.95 -3.48 -28.39
CA LEU A 824 -3.78 -2.60 -28.55
C LEU A 824 -3.26 -2.11 -27.18
N MET A 825 -4.14 -1.56 -26.34
CA MET A 825 -3.70 -0.97 -25.06
C MET A 825 -3.38 -1.99 -23.97
N GLY A 826 -4.03 -3.15 -23.98
CA GLY A 826 -3.62 -4.27 -23.13
C GLY A 826 -2.16 -4.66 -23.38
N SER A 827 -1.77 -4.68 -24.66
CA SER A 827 -0.41 -5.00 -25.11
C SER A 827 0.59 -3.90 -24.80
N PHE A 828 0.25 -2.63 -25.10
CA PHE A 828 1.11 -1.49 -24.80
C PHE A 828 1.41 -1.34 -23.30
N ASN A 829 0.45 -1.65 -22.42
CA ASN A 829 0.67 -1.55 -20.99
C ASN A 829 1.73 -2.54 -20.47
N ALA A 830 1.71 -3.78 -20.95
CA ALA A 830 2.69 -4.79 -20.58
C ALA A 830 4.11 -4.35 -21.00
N LEU A 831 4.25 -3.82 -22.22
CA LEU A 831 5.51 -3.32 -22.78
C LEU A 831 6.02 -2.06 -22.07
N ASN A 832 5.16 -1.05 -21.87
CA ASN A 832 5.53 0.19 -21.16
C ASN A 832 5.97 -0.08 -19.71
N THR A 833 5.30 -1.01 -19.04
CA THR A 833 5.65 -1.36 -17.66
C THR A 833 6.89 -2.25 -17.60
N TYR A 834 7.13 -3.07 -18.63
CA TYR A 834 8.37 -3.80 -18.82
C TYR A 834 9.53 -2.82 -18.99
N THR A 835 9.53 -1.91 -19.97
CA THR A 835 10.63 -0.95 -20.22
C THR A 835 10.94 -0.06 -19.02
N ALA A 836 9.93 0.33 -18.23
CA ALA A 836 10.13 1.07 -16.98
C ALA A 836 10.70 0.19 -15.81
N GLY A 837 10.67 -1.13 -15.96
CA GLY A 837 11.10 -2.14 -14.98
C GLY A 837 12.35 -2.93 -15.37
N THR A 838 12.72 -3.00 -16.65
CA THR A 838 13.86 -3.77 -17.19
C THR A 838 15.22 -3.30 -16.66
N LEU A 839 15.26 -2.14 -16.00
CA LEU A 839 16.48 -1.67 -15.35
C LEU A 839 17.04 -2.69 -14.35
N ALA A 840 16.17 -3.50 -13.69
CA ALA A 840 16.59 -4.56 -12.75
C ALA A 840 17.37 -5.71 -13.42
N LEU A 841 17.37 -5.82 -14.75
CA LEU A 841 18.16 -6.81 -15.51
C LEU A 841 19.46 -6.22 -16.07
N ALA A 842 19.51 -4.90 -16.29
CA ALA A 842 20.76 -4.18 -16.53
C ALA A 842 21.69 -4.20 -15.31
N TYR A 843 21.13 -4.42 -14.10
CA TYR A 843 21.90 -4.68 -12.86
C TYR A 843 22.80 -5.92 -12.92
N LEU A 844 22.61 -6.81 -13.91
CA LEU A 844 23.45 -8.00 -14.10
C LEU A 844 24.42 -7.88 -15.29
N PHE A 845 24.38 -6.80 -16.07
CA PHE A 845 25.14 -6.69 -17.32
C PHE A 845 26.11 -5.51 -17.44
N ALA A 846 26.22 -4.62 -16.46
CA ALA A 846 27.35 -3.68 -16.39
C ALA A 846 27.43 -3.04 -15.00
N GLU A 847 28.60 -3.13 -14.36
CA GLU A 847 28.97 -2.39 -13.14
C GLU A 847 29.04 -0.85 -13.34
N VAL A 848 28.48 -0.30 -14.42
CA VAL A 848 28.58 1.12 -14.75
C VAL A 848 27.24 1.57 -15.31
N LEU A 849 26.58 2.51 -14.63
CA LEU A 849 25.43 3.34 -15.03
C LEU A 849 24.04 3.02 -14.41
N PRO A 850 23.84 3.38 -13.13
CA PRO A 850 22.52 3.64 -12.53
C PRO A 850 21.71 4.77 -13.21
N SER A 851 22.26 5.44 -14.24
CA SER A 851 21.80 6.72 -14.82
C SER A 851 20.88 6.65 -16.04
N SER A 852 20.68 5.48 -16.67
CA SER A 852 20.11 5.42 -18.05
C SER A 852 18.61 5.11 -18.17
N ARG A 853 17.80 5.24 -17.10
CA ARG A 853 16.31 5.04 -17.19
C ARG A 853 15.64 5.90 -18.27
N PRO A 854 15.95 7.21 -18.40
CA PRO A 854 15.36 8.04 -19.44
C PRO A 854 15.79 7.61 -20.85
N GLU A 855 16.96 6.97 -20.98
CA GLU A 855 17.54 6.57 -22.27
C GLU A 855 16.83 5.33 -22.85
N VAL A 856 16.56 4.31 -22.02
CA VAL A 856 15.77 3.12 -22.42
C VAL A 856 14.36 3.52 -22.86
N ILE A 857 13.68 4.36 -22.08
CA ILE A 857 12.32 4.82 -22.41
C ILE A 857 12.35 5.74 -23.63
N GLY A 858 13.42 6.54 -23.80
CA GLY A 858 13.65 7.38 -24.97
C GLY A 858 13.77 6.57 -26.26
N GLY A 859 14.61 5.53 -26.28
CA GLY A 859 14.79 4.63 -27.43
C GLY A 859 13.47 4.00 -27.89
N LYS A 860 12.68 3.52 -26.94
CA LYS A 860 11.33 2.99 -27.18
C LYS A 860 10.42 4.01 -27.89
N TYR A 861 10.33 5.24 -27.39
CA TYR A 861 9.46 6.25 -27.99
C TYR A 861 9.97 6.76 -29.35
N ILE A 862 11.28 6.78 -29.58
CA ILE A 862 11.85 7.05 -30.92
C ILE A 862 11.32 6.02 -31.92
N ILE A 863 11.47 4.72 -31.64
CA ILE A 863 11.00 3.65 -32.54
C ILE A 863 9.47 3.70 -32.69
N GLN A 864 8.74 3.85 -31.58
CA GLN A 864 7.28 3.91 -31.58
C GLN A 864 6.74 5.01 -32.51
N TYR A 865 7.31 6.23 -32.43
CA TYR A 865 6.84 7.36 -33.21
C TYR A 865 7.37 7.37 -34.65
N LEU A 866 8.51 6.75 -34.94
CA LEU A 866 8.95 6.51 -36.33
C LEU A 866 7.96 5.62 -37.09
N PHE A 867 7.50 4.53 -36.47
CA PHE A 867 6.47 3.67 -37.06
C PHE A 867 5.10 4.37 -37.15
N ALA A 868 4.74 5.20 -36.16
CA ALA A 868 3.52 6.02 -36.22
C ALA A 868 3.55 7.01 -37.40
N ALA A 869 4.68 7.67 -37.64
CA ALA A 869 4.86 8.60 -38.74
C ALA A 869 4.79 7.86 -40.09
N GLY A 870 5.47 6.71 -40.19
CA GLY A 870 5.40 5.84 -41.36
C GLY A 870 3.98 5.38 -41.65
N SER A 871 3.22 4.97 -40.62
CA SER A 871 1.81 4.59 -40.77
C SER A 871 0.94 5.76 -41.25
N THR A 872 1.07 6.93 -40.62
CA THR A 872 0.30 8.13 -40.98
C THR A 872 0.53 8.54 -42.44
N ALA A 873 1.77 8.43 -42.93
CA ALA A 873 2.11 8.74 -44.32
C ALA A 873 1.71 7.63 -45.31
N ALA A 874 1.86 6.35 -44.93
CA ALA A 874 1.70 5.22 -45.85
C ALA A 874 0.29 4.64 -45.92
N ILE A 875 -0.56 4.84 -44.90
CA ILE A 875 -1.83 4.11 -44.80
C ILE A 875 -2.81 4.46 -45.92
N VAL A 876 -2.94 5.76 -46.25
CA VAL A 876 -3.87 6.21 -47.31
C VAL A 876 -3.41 5.68 -48.68
N PRO A 877 -2.13 5.80 -49.08
CA PRO A 877 -1.61 5.15 -50.29
C PRO A 877 -1.73 3.62 -50.31
N LEU A 878 -1.56 2.94 -49.17
CA LEU A 878 -1.70 1.48 -49.10
C LEU A 878 -3.16 1.05 -49.32
N ILE A 879 -4.11 1.75 -48.71
CA ILE A 879 -5.53 1.48 -48.88
C ILE A 879 -5.94 1.63 -50.34
N SER A 880 -5.47 2.67 -51.04
CA SER A 880 -5.81 2.89 -52.44
C SER A 880 -5.19 1.86 -53.39
N SER A 881 -4.02 1.30 -53.04
CA SER A 881 -3.29 0.35 -53.88
C SER A 881 -3.74 -1.10 -53.72
N ILE A 882 -3.83 -1.59 -52.46
CA ILE A 882 -4.08 -3.01 -52.16
C ILE A 882 -5.40 -3.26 -51.42
N GLY A 883 -6.17 -2.21 -51.12
CA GLY A 883 -7.46 -2.29 -50.43
C GLY A 883 -7.35 -2.37 -48.91
N VAL A 884 -8.49 -2.10 -48.25
CA VAL A 884 -8.59 -1.97 -46.78
C VAL A 884 -8.26 -3.28 -46.05
N GLY A 885 -8.81 -4.41 -46.49
CA GLY A 885 -8.66 -5.71 -45.84
C GLY A 885 -7.21 -6.20 -45.85
N LEU A 886 -6.52 -6.13 -46.99
CA LEU A 886 -5.09 -6.49 -47.06
C LEU A 886 -4.23 -5.52 -46.25
N THR A 887 -4.52 -4.21 -46.28
CA THR A 887 -3.78 -3.22 -45.48
C THR A 887 -3.86 -3.52 -43.97
N PHE A 888 -5.04 -3.83 -43.45
CA PHE A 888 -5.19 -4.20 -42.04
C PHE A 888 -4.71 -5.63 -41.74
N THR A 889 -4.65 -6.52 -42.74
CA THR A 889 -3.98 -7.82 -42.62
C THR A 889 -2.46 -7.66 -42.43
N ILE A 890 -1.83 -6.67 -43.07
CA ILE A 890 -0.41 -6.32 -42.79
C ILE A 890 -0.24 -5.89 -41.33
N CYS A 891 -1.18 -5.10 -40.79
CA CYS A 891 -1.16 -4.72 -39.37
C CYS A 891 -1.28 -5.94 -38.44
N VAL A 892 -2.07 -6.95 -38.84
CA VAL A 892 -2.17 -8.22 -38.11
C VAL A 892 -0.85 -8.97 -38.13
N VAL A 893 -0.19 -9.07 -39.29
CA VAL A 893 1.14 -9.68 -39.41
C VAL A 893 2.14 -8.97 -38.49
N PHE A 894 2.16 -7.63 -38.48
CA PHE A 894 3.00 -6.86 -37.56
C PHE A 894 2.69 -7.14 -36.08
N SER A 895 1.41 -7.25 -35.71
CA SER A 895 1.02 -7.59 -34.33
C SER A 895 1.44 -9.01 -33.92
N LEU A 896 1.34 -9.99 -34.83
CA LEU A 896 1.76 -11.38 -34.58
C LEU A 896 3.29 -11.49 -34.50
N LEU A 897 4.01 -10.80 -35.39
CA LEU A 897 5.48 -10.69 -35.31
C LEU A 897 5.90 -10.07 -33.98
N GLY A 898 5.25 -8.97 -33.56
CA GLY A 898 5.44 -8.39 -32.24
C GLY A 898 5.14 -9.37 -31.10
N GLY A 899 4.06 -10.15 -31.21
CA GLY A 899 3.74 -11.24 -30.28
C GLY A 899 4.84 -12.27 -30.15
N VAL A 900 5.43 -12.70 -31.29
CA VAL A 900 6.56 -13.64 -31.32
C VAL A 900 7.80 -13.03 -30.66
N LEU A 901 8.13 -11.77 -30.98
CA LEU A 901 9.25 -11.06 -30.37
C LEU A 901 9.08 -10.96 -28.84
N VAL A 902 7.90 -10.59 -28.37
CA VAL A 902 7.59 -10.53 -26.92
C VAL A 902 7.63 -11.90 -26.27
N LEU A 903 7.16 -12.94 -26.96
CA LEU A 903 7.22 -14.32 -26.47
C LEU A 903 8.66 -14.82 -26.38
N ILE A 904 9.54 -14.45 -27.30
CA ILE A 904 10.98 -14.72 -27.22
C ILE A 904 11.56 -14.04 -25.96
N VAL A 905 11.28 -12.76 -25.74
CA VAL A 905 11.75 -12.02 -24.55
C VAL A 905 11.20 -12.63 -23.25
N ALA A 906 9.94 -13.07 -23.24
CA ALA A 906 9.29 -13.67 -22.08
C ALA A 906 9.78 -15.09 -21.77
N LYS A 907 10.08 -15.91 -22.80
CA LYS A 907 10.43 -17.32 -22.66
C LYS A 907 11.93 -17.64 -22.64
N ARG A 908 12.82 -16.74 -23.09
CA ARG A 908 14.26 -17.02 -23.15
C ARG A 908 14.83 -17.24 -21.75
N SER A 909 14.85 -18.49 -21.29
CA SER A 909 15.49 -18.95 -20.06
C SER A 909 16.96 -19.28 -20.35
N SER A 910 17.79 -19.16 -19.30
CA SER A 910 19.19 -19.60 -19.17
C SER A 910 20.32 -18.61 -19.49
N ASN A 911 21.28 -18.57 -18.54
CA ASN A 911 22.71 -18.29 -18.69
C ASN A 911 23.30 -16.89 -18.48
N ILE A 912 22.68 -16.01 -17.70
CA ILE A 912 23.38 -14.76 -17.29
C ILE A 912 24.61 -15.06 -16.41
N GLN A 913 24.58 -16.13 -15.59
CA GLN A 913 25.75 -16.59 -14.83
C GLN A 913 26.84 -17.28 -15.68
N LYS A 914 26.55 -17.73 -16.91
CA LYS A 914 27.55 -18.36 -17.81
C LYS A 914 28.15 -17.38 -18.82
N GLU A 915 27.42 -16.34 -19.23
CA GLU A 915 27.95 -15.29 -20.11
C GLU A 915 28.90 -14.32 -19.37
N LEU A 916 28.92 -14.34 -18.02
CA LEU A 916 29.87 -13.59 -17.19
C LEU A 916 31.14 -14.38 -16.82
N ALA A 917 31.30 -15.62 -17.31
CA ALA A 917 32.38 -16.52 -16.91
C ALA A 917 33.30 -16.99 -18.06
N CYS A 918 33.22 -16.37 -19.24
CA CYS A 918 34.21 -16.58 -20.29
C CYS A 918 34.81 -15.22 -20.70
N PRO A 919 36.15 -15.10 -20.71
CA PRO A 919 36.85 -13.84 -20.96
C PRO A 919 36.60 -13.28 -22.36
#